data_AF-A0AA36MPY0-F1
#
_entry.id   AF-A0AA36MPY0-F1
#
_cell.length_a   1.000
_cell.length_b   1.000
_cell.length_c   1.000
_cell.angle_alpha   90.00
_cell.angle_beta   90.00
_cell.angle_gamma   90.00
#
_symmetry.space_group_name_H-M   'P 1'
#
loop_
_entity.id
_entity.type
_entity.pdbx_description
1 polymer ?
#
loop_
_entity_poly.entity_id
_entity_poly.type
_entity_poly.pdbx_seq_one_letter_code
_entity_poly.pdbx_strand_id
1 'polypeptide(L)'
;MSACWNIGSGTTRQEAQELKLLRQQMAASKAPPRDERRDLVQSLSLSHSCQSPGAELSCEELQRRLQAVQATRDAALQSAEQERANLELFKQQLVPRAERWQGREEPTTENHVEGSPTQERLREAESACVALERRAELAEATSRALEEKLHQVAEEVLEKGFCSISAPLEQPELVLENARGISSFALPHLELEEGLLGRRSRSKCAFLGEAQEPLASCLARMEALGDALGAALGEPLGFRALPGLQQRLLREPLARSERRTLSPGPLTEEEVDRGLVEQYLGFLQSRRLSVLYVLSSSGTLELFPQGSKSATVVPLRKETLVVFRQDLFSYSLVQGANDAALQGWVVALREEVAVQGLEGDFEGMEDVFGRPEVQGLAIPIGDQVNIMTFAPMIPGRVSHIANHWNMHMGNTDCYLEMPILRWDIDIYYTSDPERSLVPKSYTKHAGMFPDDEILGFDNTFFGISDKEAMCWPPCLRLCLEKNYEALQMRGYDRKTLKGKRIGIYNADIGIEFDPWTAFQDDPDLWATARPVNQPSAGTLGYFLGVNGPMLCIDTACSSSLVSSNLLFNTMRKKKDPEMKEAVSSSMINCLSPFSFVGLSAAGMLGRMGRSMSFDNSANGYARGEAVCAAVFKSAEGPADAEDRLASFVTGFVNQDGRSASLTAPNGPSQQLCIRSSHRLGGLLPSEVWCTENHGTGTALGDPIEVGSVRSVFWKNRQVPVVVTTGKSHQGHSEASAGLCGIIKTINTILNSTAPPQCHLKFLNSHIDDDVGFPGHFPVEVCPLNVQEKGAIGGLNSFGFGGTNSRGEVWAMSKEVQKGRTKRALERATARQSALSVTVSCSACQRPMCFLCGMAMTSSDVHRCSDIREEVSSYDTCSLCYTGSFHFQGIE
;
A
#
# COMPACT_ATOMS: atom_id res chain seq x y z
N MET A 1 -1.13 62.48 -3.86
CA MET A 1 -0.32 62.03 -5.02
C MET A 1 -0.89 62.45 -6.40
N SER A 2 -2.18 62.76 -6.58
CA SER A 2 -2.76 63.01 -7.92
C SER A 2 -2.66 64.44 -8.47
N ALA A 3 -2.14 65.43 -7.73
CA ALA A 3 -2.20 66.86 -8.12
C ALA A 3 -0.86 67.49 -8.58
N CYS A 4 0.29 66.87 -8.32
CA CYS A 4 1.62 67.52 -8.49
C CYS A 4 2.39 67.14 -9.77
N TRP A 5 1.73 66.55 -10.78
CA TRP A 5 2.43 65.99 -11.94
C TRP A 5 1.80 66.34 -13.31
N ASN A 6 1.57 67.63 -13.56
CA ASN A 6 1.50 68.15 -14.93
C ASN A 6 2.92 68.37 -15.47
N ILE A 7 3.16 67.91 -16.70
CA ILE A 7 4.50 67.84 -17.30
C ILE A 7 4.84 69.18 -17.96
N GLY A 8 5.89 69.84 -17.47
CA GLY A 8 6.58 70.90 -18.19
C GLY A 8 7.41 70.34 -19.35
N SER A 9 7.54 71.11 -20.43
CA SER A 9 8.17 70.72 -21.69
C SER A 9 9.59 70.16 -21.55
N GLY A 10 9.81 68.90 -21.99
CA GLY A 10 11.16 68.33 -22.06
C GLY A 10 11.22 66.83 -22.38
N THR A 11 10.21 66.04 -21.99
CA THR A 11 10.18 64.60 -22.26
C THR A 11 9.79 64.28 -23.70
N THR A 12 10.46 63.30 -24.31
CA THR A 12 10.07 62.82 -25.64
C THR A 12 8.73 62.07 -25.57
N ARG A 13 8.02 62.04 -26.71
CA ARG A 13 6.65 61.49 -26.79
C ARG A 13 6.56 60.02 -26.37
N GLN A 14 7.68 59.28 -26.49
CA GLN A 14 7.84 57.87 -26.16
C GLN A 14 8.01 57.65 -24.65
N GLU A 15 8.91 58.43 -24.00
CA GLU A 15 9.11 58.41 -22.53
C GLU A 15 7.81 58.80 -21.78
N ALA A 16 7.06 59.76 -22.31
CA ALA A 16 5.75 60.15 -21.77
C ALA A 16 4.68 59.05 -21.90
N GLN A 17 4.84 58.11 -22.85
CA GLN A 17 3.95 56.97 -23.05
C GLN A 17 4.29 55.83 -22.08
N GLU A 18 5.58 55.52 -21.90
CA GLU A 18 6.06 54.51 -20.94
C GLU A 18 5.74 54.91 -19.49
N LEU A 19 5.99 56.17 -19.09
CA LEU A 19 5.58 56.70 -17.78
C LEU A 19 4.07 56.64 -17.54
N LYS A 20 3.25 56.72 -18.60
CA LYS A 20 1.79 56.60 -18.49
C LYS A 20 1.34 55.15 -18.28
N LEU A 21 2.05 54.19 -18.88
CA LEU A 21 1.82 52.75 -18.68
C LEU A 21 2.21 52.33 -17.25
N LEU A 22 3.38 52.75 -16.78
CA LEU A 22 3.84 52.54 -15.39
C LEU A 22 2.88 53.15 -14.35
N ARG A 23 2.35 54.36 -14.60
CA ARG A 23 1.30 54.95 -13.75
C ARG A 23 0.04 54.07 -13.64
N GLN A 24 -0.37 53.41 -14.73
CA GLN A 24 -1.55 52.53 -14.71
C GLN A 24 -1.27 51.24 -13.95
N GLN A 25 -0.07 50.67 -14.07
CA GLN A 25 0.35 49.49 -13.31
C GLN A 25 0.47 49.79 -11.81
N MET A 26 1.07 50.91 -11.41
CA MET A 26 1.22 51.27 -9.98
C MET A 26 -0.12 51.70 -9.34
N ALA A 27 -1.01 52.37 -10.06
CA ALA A 27 -2.28 52.85 -9.50
C ALA A 27 -3.30 51.74 -9.18
N ALA A 28 -3.10 50.52 -9.71
CA ALA A 28 -3.90 49.35 -9.38
C ALA A 28 -3.61 48.80 -7.96
N SER A 29 -2.46 49.15 -7.36
CA SER A 29 -2.08 48.74 -6.01
C SER A 29 -2.61 49.72 -4.97
N LYS A 30 -3.75 49.41 -4.35
CA LYS A 30 -4.22 50.07 -3.12
C LYS A 30 -4.26 49.08 -1.97
N ALA A 31 -3.54 49.40 -0.90
CA ALA A 31 -3.55 48.64 0.35
C ALA A 31 -4.59 49.21 1.35
N PRO A 32 -5.15 48.39 2.26
CA PRO A 32 -6.06 48.86 3.31
C PRO A 32 -5.34 49.71 4.39
N PRO A 33 -6.09 50.45 5.22
CA PRO A 33 -5.55 51.50 6.11
C PRO A 33 -4.56 51.04 7.19
N ARG A 34 -4.06 52.01 7.94
CA ARG A 34 -2.88 51.86 8.82
C ARG A 34 -3.21 51.41 10.24
N ASP A 35 -4.44 51.61 10.69
CA ASP A 35 -4.81 51.47 12.11
C ASP A 35 -5.11 50.02 12.53
N GLU A 36 -5.63 49.18 11.61
CA GLU A 36 -5.92 47.75 11.87
C GLU A 36 -4.69 46.89 12.20
N ARG A 37 -3.48 47.40 11.93
CA ARG A 37 -2.24 46.59 11.98
C ARG A 37 -1.55 46.58 13.35
N ARG A 38 -1.97 47.43 14.29
CA ARG A 38 -1.27 47.60 15.57
C ARG A 38 -1.84 46.75 16.71
N ASP A 39 -3.14 46.48 16.67
CA ASP A 39 -3.85 45.73 17.73
C ASP A 39 -3.79 44.20 17.53
N LEU A 40 -3.46 43.76 16.31
CA LEU A 40 -3.40 42.35 15.91
C LEU A 40 -2.20 41.59 16.54
N VAL A 41 -1.12 42.29 16.90
CA VAL A 41 0.11 41.69 17.45
C VAL A 41 0.00 41.36 18.95
N GLN A 42 -0.92 41.98 19.69
CA GLN A 42 -1.05 41.81 21.15
C GLN A 42 -2.05 40.72 21.58
N SER A 43 -2.83 40.14 20.68
CA SER A 43 -4.04 39.34 21.01
C SER A 43 -3.90 37.81 20.89
N LEU A 44 -2.69 37.27 20.77
CA LEU A 44 -2.44 35.85 20.41
C LEU A 44 -1.66 35.03 21.48
N SER A 45 -2.04 35.11 22.75
CA SER A 45 -1.46 34.32 23.86
C SER A 45 -2.08 32.91 23.99
N LEU A 46 -1.24 31.91 24.29
CA LEU A 46 -1.66 30.55 24.69
C LEU A 46 -2.26 30.54 26.10
N SER A 47 -3.30 29.74 26.34
CA SER A 47 -3.89 29.55 27.67
C SER A 47 -3.35 28.28 28.34
N HIS A 48 -2.47 28.44 29.33
CA HIS A 48 -2.17 27.37 30.28
C HIS A 48 -3.14 27.39 31.46
N SER A 49 -3.69 26.20 31.76
CA SER A 49 -4.48 25.85 32.95
C SER A 49 -5.94 26.32 33.01
N CYS A 50 -6.70 25.59 33.83
CA CYS A 50 -8.13 25.76 34.04
C CYS A 50 -8.42 26.74 35.19
N GLN A 51 -8.82 27.98 34.87
CA GLN A 51 -9.71 28.84 35.69
C GLN A 51 -10.21 30.04 34.84
N SER A 52 -11.40 30.55 35.17
CA SER A 52 -12.27 31.44 34.38
C SER A 52 -12.04 32.95 34.63
N PRO A 53 -12.78 33.88 33.97
CA PRO A 53 -13.17 33.99 32.54
C PRO A 53 -12.95 35.41 31.93
N GLY A 54 -12.99 35.56 30.59
CA GLY A 54 -13.30 36.87 29.95
C GLY A 54 -12.78 37.09 28.53
N ALA A 55 -13.66 37.61 27.66
CA ALA A 55 -13.46 38.03 26.26
C ALA A 55 -13.24 36.91 25.22
N GLU A 56 -14.34 36.51 24.58
CA GLU A 56 -14.38 35.69 23.35
C GLU A 56 -14.01 36.55 22.13
N LEU A 57 -13.26 35.97 21.18
CA LEU A 57 -13.01 36.56 19.85
C LEU A 57 -14.00 35.94 18.84
N SER A 58 -13.68 35.89 17.54
CA SER A 58 -14.63 35.45 16.52
C SER A 58 -14.02 34.79 15.26
N CYS A 59 -14.83 33.96 14.59
CA CYS A 59 -14.56 32.97 13.52
C CYS A 59 -15.59 33.26 12.45
N GLU A 60 -15.62 34.49 12.05
CA GLU A 60 -15.41 34.79 10.65
C GLU A 60 -14.35 35.91 10.53
N GLU A 61 -13.91 36.47 11.68
CA GLU A 61 -12.69 37.27 11.89
C GLU A 61 -11.46 36.37 11.81
N LEU A 62 -11.47 35.17 12.39
CA LEU A 62 -10.51 34.11 12.07
C LEU A 62 -10.64 33.58 10.61
N GLN A 63 -11.74 33.82 9.86
CA GLN A 63 -11.83 33.43 8.43
C GLN A 63 -11.18 34.50 7.58
N ARG A 64 -11.67 35.73 7.71
CA ARG A 64 -11.17 36.93 7.07
C ARG A 64 -9.69 37.06 7.39
N ARG A 65 -9.26 36.83 8.64
CA ARG A 65 -7.82 36.76 8.97
C ARG A 65 -7.12 35.55 8.34
N LEU A 66 -7.63 34.30 8.40
CA LEU A 66 -6.85 33.16 7.85
C LEU A 66 -6.85 33.10 6.31
N GLN A 67 -7.99 33.27 5.65
CA GLN A 67 -8.12 33.33 4.19
C GLN A 67 -7.55 34.61 3.61
N ALA A 68 -7.71 35.79 4.24
CA ALA A 68 -6.94 36.95 3.80
C ALA A 68 -5.46 36.82 4.18
N VAL A 69 -5.04 36.10 5.23
CA VAL A 69 -3.60 35.82 5.44
C VAL A 69 -3.07 34.87 4.40
N GLN A 70 -3.76 33.82 3.98
CA GLN A 70 -3.28 32.94 2.91
C GLN A 70 -3.31 33.64 1.54
N ALA A 71 -4.44 34.25 1.16
CA ALA A 71 -4.54 35.00 -0.09
C ALA A 71 -3.62 36.25 -0.12
N THR A 72 -3.45 36.95 1.00
CA THR A 72 -2.48 38.07 1.09
C THR A 72 -1.06 37.56 1.28
N ARG A 73 -0.77 36.38 1.83
CA ARG A 73 0.59 35.81 1.85
C ARG A 73 0.99 35.43 0.44
N ASP A 74 0.14 34.72 -0.28
CA ASP A 74 0.46 34.24 -1.62
C ASP A 74 0.45 35.41 -2.63
N ALA A 75 -0.49 36.36 -2.51
CA ALA A 75 -0.46 37.59 -3.27
C ALA A 75 0.63 38.59 -2.80
N ALA A 76 1.10 38.56 -1.56
CA ALA A 76 2.24 39.36 -1.10
C ALA A 76 3.59 38.68 -1.33
N LEU A 77 3.66 37.36 -1.52
CA LEU A 77 4.83 36.65 -2.02
C LEU A 77 4.95 36.94 -3.52
N GLN A 78 3.91 36.72 -4.32
CA GLN A 78 3.90 37.14 -5.72
C GLN A 78 4.11 38.66 -5.87
N SER A 79 3.48 39.49 -5.04
CA SER A 79 3.72 40.93 -5.06
C SER A 79 5.10 41.30 -4.53
N ALA A 80 5.70 40.61 -3.56
CA ALA A 80 7.07 40.90 -3.10
C ALA A 80 8.14 40.39 -4.08
N GLU A 81 7.89 39.30 -4.80
CA GLU A 81 8.71 38.83 -5.92
C GLU A 81 8.59 39.80 -7.10
N GLN A 82 7.37 40.22 -7.45
CA GLN A 82 7.12 41.20 -8.50
C GLN A 82 7.64 42.61 -8.13
N GLU A 83 7.49 43.05 -6.88
CA GLU A 83 8.04 44.29 -6.35
C GLU A 83 9.57 44.20 -6.22
N ARG A 84 10.17 43.06 -5.82
CA ARG A 84 11.64 42.84 -5.90
C ARG A 84 12.14 42.90 -7.33
N ALA A 85 11.46 42.24 -8.27
CA ALA A 85 11.83 42.28 -9.68
C ALA A 85 11.69 43.69 -10.26
N ASN A 86 10.62 44.41 -9.92
CA ASN A 86 10.43 45.82 -10.28
C ASN A 86 11.48 46.73 -9.63
N LEU A 87 11.84 46.48 -8.37
CA LEU A 87 12.85 47.20 -7.59
C LEU A 87 14.25 46.98 -8.17
N GLU A 88 14.61 45.75 -8.57
CA GLU A 88 15.85 45.47 -9.29
C GLU A 88 15.85 46.14 -10.66
N LEU A 89 14.75 46.05 -11.42
CA LEU A 89 14.63 46.73 -12.72
C LEU A 89 14.78 48.26 -12.58
N PHE A 90 14.21 48.84 -11.52
CA PHE A 90 14.28 50.27 -11.21
C PHE A 90 15.69 50.69 -10.75
N LYS A 91 16.32 49.90 -9.86
CA LYS A 91 17.71 50.11 -9.42
C LYS A 91 18.71 49.96 -10.59
N GLN A 92 18.46 49.03 -11.53
CA GLN A 92 19.33 48.81 -12.71
C GLN A 92 19.12 49.84 -13.83
N GLN A 93 17.88 50.28 -14.10
CA GLN A 93 17.59 51.10 -15.30
C GLN A 93 17.29 52.58 -15.01
N LEU A 94 16.70 52.92 -13.86
CA LEU A 94 16.20 54.27 -13.57
C LEU A 94 17.14 55.08 -12.68
N VAL A 95 17.76 54.47 -11.66
CA VAL A 95 18.76 55.17 -10.82
C VAL A 95 19.94 55.72 -11.67
N PRO A 96 20.60 54.94 -12.57
CA PRO A 96 21.69 55.44 -13.40
C PRO A 96 21.26 56.39 -14.54
N ARG A 97 19.95 56.64 -14.69
CA ARG A 97 19.37 57.64 -15.59
C ARG A 97 19.02 58.93 -14.84
N ALA A 98 18.50 58.83 -13.61
CA ALA A 98 18.25 59.98 -12.74
C ALA A 98 19.56 60.69 -12.33
N GLU A 99 20.61 59.94 -12.00
CA GLU A 99 21.96 60.48 -11.78
C GLU A 99 22.50 61.22 -13.03
N ARG A 100 22.20 60.69 -14.23
CA ARG A 100 22.54 61.35 -15.51
C ARG A 100 21.73 62.61 -15.82
N TRP A 101 20.60 62.83 -15.15
CA TRP A 101 19.85 64.09 -15.24
C TRP A 101 20.41 65.17 -14.30
N GLN A 102 20.91 64.81 -13.11
CA GLN A 102 21.68 65.76 -12.27
C GLN A 102 22.91 66.33 -13.01
N GLY A 103 23.59 65.50 -13.82
CA GLY A 103 24.75 65.94 -14.60
C GLY A 103 24.47 66.87 -15.80
N ARG A 104 23.24 67.40 -15.96
CA ARG A 104 22.84 68.26 -17.09
C ARG A 104 22.16 69.59 -16.71
N GLU A 105 21.95 69.87 -15.42
CA GLU A 105 21.47 71.18 -14.99
C GLU A 105 22.66 72.15 -14.84
N GLU A 106 22.70 73.22 -15.65
CA GLU A 106 23.64 74.32 -15.44
C GLU A 106 23.29 75.08 -14.15
N PRO A 107 24.29 75.56 -13.37
CA PRO A 107 24.04 76.24 -12.11
C PRO A 107 23.49 77.65 -12.34
N THR A 108 22.16 77.78 -12.39
CA THR A 108 21.51 79.09 -12.37
C THR A 108 21.49 79.67 -10.96
N THR A 109 21.69 80.98 -10.88
CA THR A 109 22.03 81.75 -9.67
C THR A 109 20.91 81.81 -8.62
N GLU A 110 21.32 81.72 -7.35
CA GLU A 110 20.66 82.29 -6.18
C GLU A 110 19.14 82.11 -6.06
N ASN A 111 18.75 80.94 -5.55
CA ASN A 111 17.89 80.89 -4.37
C ASN A 111 18.04 79.54 -3.66
N HIS A 112 18.32 79.56 -2.36
CA HIS A 112 18.13 78.40 -1.50
C HIS A 112 16.64 78.16 -1.29
N VAL A 113 16.02 77.43 -2.21
CA VAL A 113 14.79 76.68 -1.95
C VAL A 113 15.19 75.22 -1.87
N GLU A 114 14.90 74.57 -0.74
CA GLU A 114 15.13 73.14 -0.59
C GLU A 114 14.27 72.36 -1.59
N GLY A 115 14.89 71.44 -2.34
CA GLY A 115 14.21 70.57 -3.28
C GLY A 115 14.19 71.11 -4.72
N SER A 116 15.16 70.70 -5.53
CA SER A 116 14.87 70.63 -6.97
C SER A 116 13.82 69.53 -7.21
N PRO A 117 12.92 69.67 -8.21
CA PRO A 117 11.89 68.67 -8.47
C PRO A 117 12.46 67.26 -8.69
N THR A 118 13.71 67.18 -9.15
CA THR A 118 14.45 65.95 -9.41
C THR A 118 14.95 65.29 -8.12
N GLN A 119 15.44 66.06 -7.13
CA GLN A 119 15.84 65.54 -5.82
C GLN A 119 14.63 65.13 -4.95
N GLU A 120 13.54 65.89 -5.01
CA GLU A 120 12.32 65.57 -4.26
C GLU A 120 11.71 64.24 -4.76
N ARG A 121 11.66 64.04 -6.07
CA ARG A 121 11.25 62.76 -6.70
C ARG A 121 12.15 61.57 -6.33
N LEU A 122 13.46 61.80 -6.16
CA LEU A 122 14.38 60.73 -5.74
C LEU A 122 14.07 60.30 -4.29
N ARG A 123 13.88 61.27 -3.38
CA ARG A 123 13.49 61.02 -1.98
C ARG A 123 12.12 60.34 -1.87
N GLU A 124 11.13 60.73 -2.69
CA GLU A 124 9.84 60.05 -2.76
C GLU A 124 9.99 58.58 -3.21
N ALA A 125 10.85 58.30 -4.20
CA ALA A 125 11.10 56.95 -4.70
C ALA A 125 11.85 56.07 -3.67
N GLU A 126 12.89 56.61 -3.02
CA GLU A 126 13.61 55.93 -1.93
C GLU A 126 12.69 55.65 -0.74
N SER A 127 11.85 56.60 -0.36
CA SER A 127 10.85 56.42 0.71
C SER A 127 9.80 55.35 0.36
N ALA A 128 9.41 55.23 -0.92
CA ALA A 128 8.54 54.17 -1.40
C ALA A 128 9.23 52.79 -1.33
N CYS A 129 10.50 52.69 -1.73
CA CYS A 129 11.28 51.45 -1.64
C CYS A 129 11.38 50.94 -0.19
N VAL A 130 11.76 51.83 0.75
CA VAL A 130 11.86 51.49 2.18
C VAL A 130 10.48 51.12 2.76
N ALA A 131 9.39 51.72 2.28
CA ALA A 131 8.04 51.36 2.70
C ALA A 131 7.55 50.01 2.14
N LEU A 132 8.13 49.53 1.03
CA LEU A 132 7.84 48.23 0.42
C LEU A 132 8.68 47.12 1.04
N GLU A 133 9.99 47.32 1.18
CA GLU A 133 10.92 46.41 1.89
C GLU A 133 10.38 46.12 3.30
N ARG A 134 10.01 47.16 4.06
CA ARG A 134 9.45 47.02 5.42
C ARG A 134 8.04 46.41 5.48
N ARG A 135 7.31 46.34 4.35
CA ARG A 135 6.02 45.63 4.25
C ARG A 135 6.21 44.16 3.92
N ALA A 136 7.22 43.81 3.12
CA ALA A 136 7.61 42.43 2.88
C ALA A 136 8.13 41.78 4.17
N GLU A 137 9.04 42.44 4.89
CA GLU A 137 9.57 41.96 6.19
C GLU A 137 8.45 41.68 7.22
N LEU A 138 7.44 42.56 7.29
CA LEU A 138 6.32 42.41 8.22
C LEU A 138 5.39 41.24 7.84
N ALA A 139 5.16 41.02 6.54
CA ALA A 139 4.38 39.89 6.05
C ALA A 139 5.10 38.56 6.29
N GLU A 140 6.42 38.52 6.05
CA GLU A 140 7.27 37.36 6.27
C GLU A 140 7.36 37.00 7.77
N ALA A 141 7.53 37.98 8.65
CA ALA A 141 7.48 37.78 10.10
C ALA A 141 6.11 37.26 10.58
N THR A 142 5.01 37.67 9.93
CA THR A 142 3.66 37.18 10.25
C THR A 142 3.44 35.74 9.77
N SER A 143 4.01 35.33 8.63
CA SER A 143 3.98 33.94 8.15
C SER A 143 4.72 33.01 9.12
N ARG A 144 5.95 33.37 9.53
CA ARG A 144 6.76 32.58 10.47
C ARG A 144 6.05 32.37 11.81
N ALA A 145 5.42 33.41 12.36
CA ALA A 145 4.66 33.31 13.61
C ALA A 145 3.38 32.43 13.49
N LEU A 146 2.84 32.25 12.28
CA LEU A 146 1.73 31.33 12.01
C LEU A 146 2.22 29.89 11.89
N GLU A 147 3.35 29.68 11.21
CA GLU A 147 4.03 28.39 11.06
C GLU A 147 4.49 27.83 12.41
N GLU A 148 5.08 28.67 13.28
CA GLU A 148 5.44 28.30 14.67
C GLU A 148 4.23 27.76 15.47
N LYS A 149 3.05 28.35 15.28
CA LYS A 149 1.82 27.90 15.96
C LYS A 149 1.24 26.62 15.36
N LEU A 150 1.31 26.46 14.04
CA LEU A 150 0.93 25.19 13.39
C LEU A 150 1.86 24.05 13.86
N HIS A 151 3.15 24.34 14.03
CA HIS A 151 4.14 23.39 14.54
C HIS A 151 3.81 22.96 15.98
N GLN A 152 3.51 23.91 16.88
CA GLN A 152 3.09 23.60 18.26
C GLN A 152 1.84 22.71 18.32
N VAL A 153 0.83 22.96 17.47
CA VAL A 153 -0.36 22.11 17.38
C VAL A 153 0.01 20.71 16.86
N ALA A 154 0.90 20.63 15.87
CA ALA A 154 1.37 19.35 15.34
C ALA A 154 2.17 18.55 16.40
N GLU A 155 3.08 19.18 17.14
CA GLU A 155 3.80 18.55 18.26
C GLU A 155 2.84 17.99 19.32
N GLU A 156 1.81 18.75 19.71
CA GLU A 156 0.85 18.29 20.72
C GLU A 156 -0.04 17.13 20.22
N VAL A 157 -0.39 17.11 18.92
CA VAL A 157 -1.04 15.96 18.27
C VAL A 157 -0.10 14.76 18.12
N LEU A 158 1.22 14.96 17.99
CA LEU A 158 2.22 13.88 17.97
C LEU A 158 2.41 13.25 19.36
N GLU A 159 2.59 14.08 20.39
CA GLU A 159 2.88 13.65 21.76
C GLU A 159 1.64 13.03 22.44
N LYS A 160 0.48 13.71 22.36
CA LYS A 160 -0.74 13.35 23.12
C LYS A 160 -1.78 12.65 22.26
N GLY A 161 -1.60 12.67 20.94
CA GLY A 161 -2.56 12.14 19.97
C GLY A 161 -3.80 13.00 19.74
N PHE A 162 -3.94 14.14 20.44
CA PHE A 162 -5.04 15.09 20.25
C PHE A 162 -4.66 16.52 20.69
N CYS A 163 -5.33 17.53 20.13
CA CYS A 163 -5.21 18.93 20.50
C CYS A 163 -6.57 19.64 20.41
N SER A 164 -6.82 20.63 21.28
CA SER A 164 -8.03 21.45 21.30
C SER A 164 -7.67 22.92 21.07
N ILE A 165 -8.18 23.49 19.99
CA ILE A 165 -7.82 24.81 19.46
C ILE A 165 -9.01 25.74 19.60
N SER A 166 -8.80 26.89 20.25
CA SER A 166 -9.84 27.93 20.31
C SER A 166 -10.05 28.54 18.92
N ALA A 167 -11.28 28.47 18.44
CA ALA A 167 -11.70 28.99 17.16
C ALA A 167 -13.09 29.66 17.33
N PRO A 168 -13.22 30.71 18.19
CA PRO A 168 -14.48 31.44 18.48
C PRO A 168 -15.07 32.09 17.21
N LEU A 169 -16.39 32.39 16.98
CA LEU A 169 -17.23 32.69 15.74
C LEU A 169 -17.69 34.20 15.48
N GLU A 170 -17.75 34.75 14.22
CA GLU A 170 -18.22 36.17 13.93
C GLU A 170 -19.72 36.27 13.83
N GLN A 171 -20.36 35.29 13.21
CA GLN A 171 -21.81 35.13 13.26
C GLN A 171 -22.14 33.71 13.77
N PRO A 172 -21.79 33.37 15.03
CA PRO A 172 -21.97 32.02 15.56
C PRO A 172 -23.42 31.54 15.45
N GLU A 173 -24.33 32.44 15.77
CA GLU A 173 -25.76 32.18 15.80
C GLU A 173 -26.29 31.94 14.38
N LEU A 174 -25.80 32.69 13.38
CA LEU A 174 -26.20 32.52 11.98
C LEU A 174 -25.59 31.26 11.35
N VAL A 175 -24.34 30.91 11.69
CA VAL A 175 -23.72 29.63 11.28
C VAL A 175 -24.49 28.45 11.87
N LEU A 176 -24.88 28.53 13.15
CA LEU A 176 -25.68 27.51 13.82
C LEU A 176 -27.11 27.42 13.26
N GLU A 177 -27.73 28.54 12.90
CA GLU A 177 -29.03 28.59 12.23
C GLU A 177 -28.97 27.98 10.83
N ASN A 178 -27.96 28.32 10.02
CA ASN A 178 -27.74 27.74 8.68
C ASN A 178 -27.52 26.22 8.78
N ALA A 179 -26.69 25.76 9.73
CA ALA A 179 -26.47 24.34 9.98
C ALA A 179 -27.78 23.62 10.35
N ARG A 180 -28.58 24.19 11.26
CA ARG A 180 -29.91 23.65 11.64
C ARG A 180 -30.96 23.71 10.54
N GLY A 181 -30.76 24.55 9.53
CA GLY A 181 -31.59 24.60 8.32
C GLY A 181 -31.46 23.36 7.42
N ILE A 182 -30.44 22.52 7.64
CA ILE A 182 -30.22 21.29 6.89
C ILE A 182 -31.23 20.22 7.34
N SER A 183 -32.08 19.76 6.42
CA SER A 183 -33.15 18.80 6.71
C SER A 183 -32.78 17.34 6.38
N SER A 184 -31.67 17.10 5.68
CA SER A 184 -31.22 15.79 5.19
C SER A 184 -30.45 14.97 6.25
N PHE A 185 -30.98 14.88 7.47
CA PHE A 185 -30.42 14.04 8.51
C PHE A 185 -30.73 12.55 8.26
N ALA A 186 -29.72 11.71 8.46
CA ALA A 186 -29.80 10.27 8.45
C ALA A 186 -28.99 9.68 9.61
N LEU A 187 -29.10 8.36 9.80
CA LEU A 187 -28.04 7.56 10.42
C LEU A 187 -27.31 6.80 9.31
N PRO A 188 -26.00 6.51 9.45
CA PRO A 188 -25.33 5.53 8.60
C PRO A 188 -25.95 4.15 8.78
N HIS A 189 -25.71 3.23 7.84
CA HIS A 189 -26.03 1.80 8.05
C HIS A 189 -25.39 1.28 9.33
N LEU A 190 -26.04 0.33 9.99
CA LEU A 190 -25.64 -0.17 11.31
C LEU A 190 -24.19 -0.70 11.31
N GLU A 191 -23.81 -1.32 10.20
CA GLU A 191 -22.48 -1.86 9.91
C GLU A 191 -21.40 -0.76 9.81
N LEU A 192 -21.80 0.49 9.52
CA LEU A 192 -20.91 1.64 9.29
C LEU A 192 -20.98 2.68 10.43
N GLU A 193 -22.05 2.69 11.24
CA GLU A 193 -22.35 3.71 12.26
C GLU A 193 -21.19 3.95 13.23
N GLU A 194 -20.61 2.90 13.83
CA GLU A 194 -19.52 3.03 14.81
C GLU A 194 -18.26 3.67 14.22
N GLY A 195 -17.93 3.36 12.96
CA GLY A 195 -16.75 3.93 12.32
C GLY A 195 -16.92 5.43 12.02
N LEU A 196 -18.08 5.87 11.53
CA LEU A 196 -18.32 7.29 11.19
C LEU A 196 -18.61 8.17 12.41
N LEU A 197 -19.40 7.67 13.35
CA LEU A 197 -19.92 8.48 14.46
C LEU A 197 -19.23 8.21 15.79
N GLY A 198 -18.39 7.18 15.86
CA GLY A 198 -17.77 6.73 17.08
C GLY A 198 -18.64 5.74 17.87
N ARG A 199 -18.02 5.11 18.86
CA ARG A 199 -18.63 4.10 19.73
C ARG A 199 -19.78 4.70 20.51
N ARG A 200 -20.87 3.93 20.62
CA ARG A 200 -22.06 4.31 21.41
C ARG A 200 -22.68 5.66 21.00
N SER A 201 -22.51 6.06 19.73
CA SER A 201 -23.05 7.30 19.19
C SER A 201 -24.49 7.54 19.60
N ARG A 202 -24.79 8.80 19.94
CA ARG A 202 -26.15 9.30 20.14
C ARG A 202 -26.43 10.49 19.23
N SER A 203 -25.69 10.61 18.13
CA SER A 203 -25.88 11.66 17.13
C SER A 203 -26.58 11.11 15.89
N LYS A 204 -27.47 11.90 15.29
CA LYS A 204 -27.81 11.83 13.85
C LYS A 204 -26.79 12.66 13.06
N CYS A 205 -26.62 12.38 11.77
CA CYS A 205 -25.72 13.13 10.92
C CYS A 205 -26.35 13.54 9.58
N ALA A 206 -25.94 14.70 9.05
CA ALA A 206 -26.22 15.11 7.68
C ALA A 206 -24.90 15.31 6.95
N PHE A 207 -24.68 14.63 5.83
CA PHE A 207 -23.49 14.82 4.99
C PHE A 207 -23.53 16.17 4.27
N LEU A 208 -22.39 16.85 4.20
CA LEU A 208 -22.28 18.23 3.74
C LEU A 208 -21.63 18.31 2.35
N GLY A 209 -22.43 18.65 1.36
CA GLY A 209 -21.99 19.02 0.00
C GLY A 209 -21.60 20.49 -0.08
N GLU A 210 -22.07 21.20 -1.09
CA GLU A 210 -21.95 22.67 -1.15
C GLU A 210 -22.88 23.30 -0.09
N ALA A 211 -22.33 24.20 0.74
CA ALA A 211 -23.07 24.95 1.74
C ALA A 211 -23.26 26.41 1.30
N GLN A 212 -24.20 27.12 1.95
CA GLN A 212 -24.37 28.56 1.77
C GLN A 212 -23.65 29.34 2.86
N GLU A 213 -23.36 30.63 2.62
CA GLU A 213 -22.80 31.50 3.64
C GLU A 213 -23.79 31.73 4.80
N PRO A 214 -23.34 31.80 6.06
CA PRO A 214 -21.94 31.79 6.53
C PRO A 214 -21.34 30.40 6.81
N LEU A 215 -22.09 29.31 6.61
CA LEU A 215 -21.61 27.94 6.88
C LEU A 215 -20.54 27.49 5.87
N ALA A 216 -20.65 27.93 4.62
CA ALA A 216 -19.66 27.73 3.56
C ALA A 216 -18.27 28.22 3.98
N SER A 217 -18.18 29.45 4.51
CA SER A 217 -16.99 29.93 5.20
C SER A 217 -16.51 28.92 6.25
N CYS A 218 -17.32 28.65 7.28
CA CYS A 218 -16.90 27.81 8.42
C CYS A 218 -16.24 26.48 7.98
N LEU A 219 -16.83 25.78 7.02
CA LEU A 219 -16.29 24.54 6.44
C LEU A 219 -14.95 24.73 5.74
N ALA A 220 -14.81 25.75 4.88
CA ALA A 220 -13.56 26.06 4.18
C ALA A 220 -12.39 26.36 5.13
N ARG A 221 -12.66 26.72 6.39
CA ARG A 221 -11.63 26.92 7.42
C ARG A 221 -11.21 25.65 8.13
N MET A 222 -12.17 24.75 8.38
CA MET A 222 -11.86 23.41 8.86
C MET A 222 -11.00 22.67 7.84
N GLU A 223 -11.30 22.85 6.54
CA GLU A 223 -10.50 22.34 5.42
C GLU A 223 -9.09 22.93 5.40
N ALA A 224 -8.95 24.25 5.37
CA ALA A 224 -7.64 24.90 5.36
C ALA A 224 -6.74 24.49 6.56
N LEU A 225 -7.33 24.29 7.75
CA LEU A 225 -6.60 23.76 8.90
C LEU A 225 -6.32 22.26 8.78
N GLY A 226 -7.26 21.47 8.27
CA GLY A 226 -7.10 20.04 8.00
C GLY A 226 -5.96 19.77 7.02
N ASP A 227 -5.85 20.56 5.96
CA ASP A 227 -4.78 20.49 4.96
C ASP A 227 -3.44 20.92 5.55
N ALA A 228 -3.41 22.03 6.31
CA ALA A 228 -2.20 22.50 6.98
C ALA A 228 -1.67 21.48 8.00
N LEU A 229 -2.55 20.87 8.79
CA LEU A 229 -2.20 19.79 9.71
C LEU A 229 -1.84 18.50 8.98
N GLY A 230 -2.52 18.15 7.88
CA GLY A 230 -2.20 17.02 7.03
C GLY A 230 -0.81 17.14 6.37
N ALA A 231 -0.40 18.35 6.01
CA ALA A 231 0.96 18.63 5.54
C ALA A 231 1.99 18.58 6.67
N ALA A 232 1.73 19.23 7.81
CA ALA A 232 2.67 19.31 8.94
C ALA A 232 2.85 17.97 9.68
N LEU A 233 1.79 17.17 9.78
CA LEU A 233 1.81 15.84 10.41
C LEU A 233 2.07 14.72 9.40
N GLY A 234 2.03 14.99 8.11
CA GLY A 234 2.15 13.98 7.05
C GLY A 234 3.49 13.23 7.10
N GLU A 235 4.62 13.94 7.10
CA GLU A 235 5.93 13.29 7.26
C GLU A 235 6.08 12.61 8.64
N PRO A 236 5.83 13.27 9.80
CA PRO A 236 5.97 12.65 11.12
C PRO A 236 5.07 11.42 11.37
N LEU A 237 3.85 11.39 10.80
CA LEU A 237 2.91 10.26 10.93
C LEU A 237 2.94 9.31 9.73
N GLY A 238 3.81 9.57 8.75
CA GLY A 238 4.06 8.65 7.65
C GLY A 238 2.91 8.50 6.65
N PHE A 239 2.29 9.61 6.24
CA PHE A 239 1.27 9.62 5.19
C PHE A 239 1.28 10.93 4.40
N ARG A 240 0.86 10.89 3.13
CA ARG A 240 0.52 12.10 2.37
C ARG A 240 -0.96 12.39 2.53
N ALA A 241 -1.35 13.60 2.91
CA ALA A 241 -2.77 13.96 3.01
C ALA A 241 -3.43 14.12 1.62
N LEU A 242 -4.68 13.67 1.49
CA LEU A 242 -5.59 14.13 0.44
C LEU A 242 -5.99 15.58 0.73
N PRO A 243 -6.06 16.46 -0.30
CA PRO A 243 -6.58 17.81 -0.13
C PRO A 243 -8.06 17.81 0.26
N GLY A 244 -8.41 18.68 1.21
CA GLY A 244 -9.76 18.84 1.75
C GLY A 244 -10.13 17.78 2.78
N LEU A 245 -10.98 18.16 3.74
CA LEU A 245 -11.57 17.22 4.69
C LEU A 245 -12.57 16.30 3.99
N GLN A 246 -12.36 15.00 4.13
CA GLN A 246 -13.25 13.98 3.58
C GLN A 246 -14.44 13.71 4.53
N GLN A 247 -15.53 13.18 3.97
CA GLN A 247 -16.74 12.74 4.71
C GLN A 247 -17.35 13.83 5.62
N ARG A 248 -17.29 15.11 5.21
CA ARG A 248 -17.79 16.25 5.98
C ARG A 248 -19.25 16.05 6.39
N LEU A 249 -19.55 16.18 7.68
CA LEU A 249 -20.89 15.97 8.22
C LEU A 249 -21.23 16.92 9.38
N LEU A 250 -22.50 17.27 9.50
CA LEU A 250 -23.10 17.94 10.66
C LEU A 250 -23.64 16.87 11.62
N ARG A 251 -23.37 17.01 12.91
CA ARG A 251 -23.83 16.13 14.00
C ARG A 251 -24.74 16.86 14.97
N GLU A 252 -25.92 16.29 15.18
CA GLU A 252 -26.87 16.70 16.22
C GLU A 252 -27.26 15.50 17.09
N PRO A 253 -27.69 15.69 18.34
CA PRO A 253 -28.33 14.64 19.14
C PRO A 253 -29.49 13.97 18.42
N LEU A 254 -29.51 12.64 18.46
CA LEU A 254 -30.61 11.81 17.99
C LEU A 254 -31.67 11.68 19.10
N ALA A 255 -32.87 12.20 18.88
CA ALA A 255 -33.98 11.98 19.81
C ALA A 255 -34.47 10.52 19.75
N ARG A 256 -34.93 10.00 20.89
CA ARG A 256 -35.44 8.61 20.99
C ARG A 256 -36.59 8.31 20.03
N SER A 257 -37.39 9.32 19.68
CA SER A 257 -38.48 9.25 18.69
C SER A 257 -37.95 9.13 17.25
N GLU A 258 -36.91 9.89 16.90
CA GLU A 258 -36.31 9.92 15.56
C GLU A 258 -35.58 8.62 15.20
N ARG A 259 -35.05 7.87 16.19
CA ARG A 259 -34.28 6.64 15.90
C ARG A 259 -35.05 5.59 15.12
N ARG A 260 -36.39 5.54 15.22
CA ARG A 260 -37.22 4.61 14.44
C ARG A 260 -37.47 5.06 13.00
N THR A 261 -37.30 6.34 12.70
CA THR A 261 -37.57 6.93 11.39
C THR A 261 -36.30 7.25 10.60
N LEU A 262 -35.18 7.49 11.28
CA LEU A 262 -33.88 7.83 10.67
C LEU A 262 -32.90 6.65 10.60
N SER A 263 -33.17 5.53 11.28
CA SER A 263 -32.33 4.34 11.15
C SER A 263 -32.54 3.75 9.75
N PRO A 264 -31.50 3.69 8.89
CA PRO A 264 -31.57 2.83 7.72
C PRO A 264 -31.67 1.37 8.18
N GLY A 265 -32.04 0.51 7.23
CA GLY A 265 -31.88 -0.93 7.40
C GLY A 265 -30.40 -1.34 7.40
N PRO A 266 -30.12 -2.65 7.54
CA PRO A 266 -28.82 -3.19 7.13
C PRO A 266 -28.57 -2.84 5.65
N LEU A 267 -27.30 -2.82 5.25
CA LEU A 267 -26.92 -2.64 3.84
C LEU A 267 -27.70 -3.60 2.92
N THR A 268 -28.24 -3.06 1.82
CA THR A 268 -28.90 -3.87 0.80
C THR A 268 -27.88 -4.53 -0.12
N GLU A 269 -28.27 -5.66 -0.74
CA GLU A 269 -27.40 -6.38 -1.68
C GLU A 269 -26.99 -5.48 -2.87
N GLU A 270 -27.88 -4.60 -3.35
CA GLU A 270 -27.59 -3.60 -4.41
C GLU A 270 -26.58 -2.52 -3.98
N GLU A 271 -26.53 -2.15 -2.70
CA GLU A 271 -25.55 -1.20 -2.14
C GLU A 271 -24.17 -1.86 -1.96
N VAL A 272 -24.15 -3.14 -1.58
CA VAL A 272 -22.92 -3.95 -1.51
C VAL A 272 -22.34 -4.18 -2.91
N ASP A 273 -23.16 -4.59 -3.88
CA ASP A 273 -22.74 -4.80 -5.28
C ASP A 273 -22.19 -3.53 -5.95
N ARG A 274 -22.59 -2.34 -5.47
CA ARG A 274 -22.06 -1.03 -5.90
C ARG A 274 -20.73 -0.65 -5.23
N GLY A 275 -20.17 -1.50 -4.38
CA GLY A 275 -18.89 -1.29 -3.72
C GLY A 275 -18.95 -0.33 -2.52
N LEU A 276 -20.12 -0.10 -1.91
CA LEU A 276 -20.26 0.85 -0.81
C LEU A 276 -19.46 0.42 0.43
N VAL A 277 -19.31 -0.89 0.65
CA VAL A 277 -18.51 -1.46 1.74
C VAL A 277 -17.03 -1.24 1.49
N GLU A 278 -16.55 -1.50 0.28
CA GLU A 278 -15.16 -1.36 -0.16
C GLU A 278 -14.70 0.10 -0.12
N GLN A 279 -15.55 1.02 -0.59
CA GLN A 279 -15.33 2.47 -0.46
C GLN A 279 -15.23 2.88 1.00
N TYR A 280 -16.09 2.34 1.86
CA TYR A 280 -16.10 2.67 3.28
C TYR A 280 -14.90 2.09 4.04
N LEU A 281 -14.55 0.82 3.82
CA LEU A 281 -13.34 0.20 4.36
C LEU A 281 -12.09 0.93 3.87
N GLY A 282 -12.06 1.37 2.61
CA GLY A 282 -11.03 2.23 2.06
C GLY A 282 -10.88 3.54 2.85
N PHE A 283 -11.99 4.23 3.15
CA PHE A 283 -11.99 5.41 4.02
C PHE A 283 -11.53 5.12 5.45
N LEU A 284 -11.97 4.00 6.06
CA LEU A 284 -11.56 3.60 7.41
C LEU A 284 -10.07 3.29 7.52
N GLN A 285 -9.48 2.67 6.48
CA GLN A 285 -8.06 2.35 6.41
C GLN A 285 -7.18 3.59 6.13
N SER A 286 -7.71 4.57 5.40
CA SER A 286 -6.95 5.75 4.95
C SER A 286 -7.07 6.95 5.89
N ARG A 287 -8.15 7.11 6.66
CA ARG A 287 -8.27 8.23 7.64
C ARG A 287 -7.13 8.23 8.65
N ARG A 288 -6.69 9.44 9.05
CA ARG A 288 -5.60 9.63 10.03
C ARG A 288 -6.04 10.55 11.16
N LEU A 289 -6.52 11.75 10.82
CA LEU A 289 -6.99 12.72 11.79
C LEU A 289 -8.48 12.94 11.65
N SER A 290 -9.18 13.05 12.77
CA SER A 290 -10.56 13.56 12.82
C SER A 290 -10.53 15.00 13.29
N VAL A 291 -11.19 15.87 12.55
CA VAL A 291 -11.33 17.30 12.82
C VAL A 291 -12.79 17.56 13.21
N LEU A 292 -13.02 17.84 14.50
CA LEU A 292 -14.34 18.09 15.08
C LEU A 292 -14.46 19.55 15.49
N TYR A 293 -15.34 20.31 14.87
CA TYR A 293 -15.61 21.71 15.20
C TYR A 293 -16.94 21.86 15.95
N VAL A 294 -16.90 22.44 17.14
CA VAL A 294 -18.06 22.54 18.03
C VAL A 294 -18.81 23.85 17.76
N LEU A 295 -20.00 23.79 17.14
CA LEU A 295 -20.87 24.96 16.94
C LEU A 295 -21.60 25.34 18.24
N SER A 296 -22.11 24.34 18.95
CA SER A 296 -22.63 24.44 20.30
C SER A 296 -22.38 23.12 21.02
N SER A 297 -21.80 23.15 22.23
CA SER A 297 -21.82 21.96 23.08
C SER A 297 -21.80 22.26 24.57
N SER A 298 -22.47 21.37 25.30
CA SER A 298 -22.48 21.24 26.76
C SER A 298 -21.88 19.91 27.24
N GLY A 299 -21.22 19.16 26.33
CA GLY A 299 -20.82 17.77 26.52
C GLY A 299 -19.31 17.52 26.44
N THR A 300 -18.95 16.27 26.13
CA THR A 300 -17.58 15.75 26.20
C THR A 300 -17.26 14.82 25.04
N LEU A 301 -16.02 14.88 24.56
CA LEU A 301 -15.44 13.88 23.67
C LEU A 301 -14.62 12.89 24.52
N GLU A 302 -15.04 11.64 24.55
CA GLU A 302 -14.33 10.55 25.24
C GLU A 302 -13.39 9.87 24.22
N LEU A 303 -12.08 9.95 24.44
CA LEU A 303 -11.06 9.31 23.60
C LEU A 303 -10.53 8.04 24.29
N PHE A 304 -10.81 6.88 23.71
CA PHE A 304 -10.39 5.56 24.19
C PHE A 304 -9.18 5.08 23.37
N PRO A 305 -7.98 4.96 23.96
CA PRO A 305 -6.85 4.32 23.28
C PRO A 305 -7.24 2.96 22.73
N GLN A 306 -6.69 2.55 21.57
CA GLN A 306 -6.96 1.22 21.03
C GLN A 306 -6.65 0.13 22.07
N GLY A 307 -7.56 -0.85 22.18
CA GLY A 307 -7.51 -1.90 23.22
C GLY A 307 -7.92 -1.48 24.65
N SER A 308 -8.03 -0.18 24.95
CA SER A 308 -8.39 0.30 26.30
C SER A 308 -9.89 0.42 26.52
N LYS A 309 -10.33 0.15 27.77
CA LYS A 309 -11.68 0.46 28.27
C LYS A 309 -11.77 1.81 29.00
N SER A 310 -10.63 2.42 29.32
CA SER A 310 -10.55 3.75 29.95
C SER A 310 -10.45 4.83 28.89
N ALA A 311 -11.12 5.96 29.10
CA ALA A 311 -11.11 7.11 28.19
C ALA A 311 -10.42 8.34 28.80
N THR A 312 -9.68 9.06 27.98
CA THR A 312 -9.30 10.45 28.22
C THR A 312 -10.50 11.32 27.85
N VAL A 313 -11.05 12.06 28.81
CA VAL A 313 -12.25 12.91 28.62
C VAL A 313 -11.83 14.32 28.24
N VAL A 314 -12.14 14.74 27.02
CA VAL A 314 -11.89 16.08 26.50
C VAL A 314 -13.18 16.91 26.64
N PRO A 315 -13.22 17.95 27.50
CA PRO A 315 -14.40 18.79 27.64
C PRO A 315 -14.59 19.66 26.39
N LEU A 316 -15.79 19.63 25.81
CA LEU A 316 -16.11 20.44 24.64
C LEU A 316 -16.59 21.82 25.06
N ARG A 317 -16.17 22.84 24.33
CA ARG A 317 -16.59 24.23 24.49
C ARG A 317 -17.14 24.73 23.17
N LYS A 318 -18.09 25.68 23.21
CA LYS A 318 -18.57 26.38 22.01
C LYS A 318 -17.34 26.90 21.24
N GLU A 319 -17.39 26.80 19.92
CA GLU A 319 -16.43 27.43 19.02
C GLU A 319 -14.98 26.97 19.28
N THR A 320 -14.83 25.66 19.48
CA THR A 320 -13.54 24.99 19.66
C THR A 320 -13.40 23.92 18.59
N LEU A 321 -12.23 23.84 17.98
CA LEU A 321 -11.86 22.79 17.04
C LEU A 321 -10.99 21.78 17.77
N VAL A 322 -11.38 20.51 17.77
CA VAL A 322 -10.64 19.40 18.36
C VAL A 322 -10.12 18.50 17.25
N VAL A 323 -8.81 18.27 17.22
CA VAL A 323 -8.16 17.33 16.29
C VAL A 323 -7.64 16.14 17.08
N PHE A 324 -7.88 14.93 16.59
CA PHE A 324 -7.35 13.72 17.22
C PHE A 324 -7.02 12.60 16.22
N ARG A 325 -6.03 11.79 16.59
CA ARG A 325 -5.52 10.62 15.86
C ARG A 325 -6.49 9.44 15.95
N GLN A 326 -7.09 9.07 14.81
CA GLN A 326 -8.01 7.94 14.68
C GLN A 326 -7.28 6.58 14.68
N ASP A 327 -5.98 6.59 14.39
CA ASP A 327 -5.07 5.46 14.53
C ASP A 327 -4.72 5.16 16.00
N LEU A 328 -4.79 6.15 16.90
CA LEU A 328 -4.57 5.94 18.35
C LEU A 328 -5.86 5.77 19.15
N PHE A 329 -6.94 6.47 18.76
CA PHE A 329 -8.17 6.54 19.55
C PHE A 329 -9.41 6.08 18.79
N SER A 330 -10.16 5.17 19.40
CA SER A 330 -11.62 5.11 19.20
C SER A 330 -12.28 6.18 20.08
N TYR A 331 -13.47 6.67 19.73
CA TYR A 331 -14.07 7.81 20.44
C TYR A 331 -15.58 7.66 20.66
N SER A 332 -16.11 8.40 21.63
CA SER A 332 -17.55 8.59 21.89
C SER A 332 -17.81 10.09 22.04
N LEU A 333 -18.76 10.61 21.27
CA LEU A 333 -19.18 12.01 21.34
C LEU A 333 -20.46 12.11 22.17
N VAL A 334 -20.36 12.70 23.36
CA VAL A 334 -21.50 12.93 24.26
C VAL A 334 -21.99 14.36 24.08
N GLN A 335 -23.23 14.52 23.62
CA GLN A 335 -23.84 15.82 23.31
C GLN A 335 -25.13 16.04 24.14
N GLY A 336 -25.32 17.27 24.61
CA GLY A 336 -26.59 17.77 25.17
C GLY A 336 -27.62 18.06 24.07
N ALA A 337 -28.90 18.14 24.43
CA ALA A 337 -30.03 18.11 23.46
C ALA A 337 -30.07 19.23 22.40
N ASN A 338 -29.33 20.33 22.59
CA ASN A 338 -29.26 21.48 21.68
C ASN A 338 -27.85 21.66 21.06
N ASP A 339 -26.96 20.68 21.25
CA ASP A 339 -25.58 20.71 20.77
C ASP A 339 -25.53 20.45 19.25
N ALA A 340 -24.55 21.04 18.57
CA ALA A 340 -24.25 20.82 17.17
C ALA A 340 -22.74 20.85 16.93
N ALA A 341 -22.23 19.95 16.10
CA ALA A 341 -20.82 19.90 15.74
C ALA A 341 -20.63 19.53 14.26
N LEU A 342 -19.66 20.13 13.60
CA LEU A 342 -19.19 19.74 12.27
C LEU A 342 -18.04 18.75 12.44
N GLN A 343 -17.99 17.70 11.62
CA GLN A 343 -16.89 16.74 11.63
C GLN A 343 -16.40 16.49 10.20
N GLY A 344 -15.09 16.37 10.02
CA GLY A 344 -14.46 15.91 8.79
C GLY A 344 -13.15 15.19 9.10
N TRP A 345 -12.56 14.54 8.10
CA TRP A 345 -11.34 13.74 8.30
C TRP A 345 -10.21 14.16 7.37
N VAL A 346 -9.01 14.27 7.92
CA VAL A 346 -7.78 14.24 7.12
C VAL A 346 -7.51 12.77 6.79
N VAL A 347 -7.53 12.48 5.50
CA VAL A 347 -7.41 11.14 4.96
C VAL A 347 -6.07 11.04 4.24
N ALA A 348 -5.34 9.96 4.48
CA ALA A 348 -4.16 9.63 3.69
C ALA A 348 -4.57 9.41 2.24
N LEU A 349 -3.84 10.00 1.31
CA LEU A 349 -3.87 9.62 -0.09
C LEU A 349 -3.60 8.11 -0.15
N ARG A 350 -4.66 7.35 -0.42
CA ARG A 350 -4.55 5.96 -0.79
C ARG A 350 -3.88 5.98 -2.15
N GLU A 351 -2.57 5.76 -2.16
CA GLU A 351 -1.83 5.60 -3.41
C GLU A 351 -2.32 4.30 -4.04
N GLU A 352 -3.35 4.43 -4.87
CA GLU A 352 -3.64 3.40 -5.84
C GLU A 352 -2.40 3.22 -6.72
N VAL A 353 -2.04 1.96 -6.77
CA VAL A 353 -0.73 1.44 -7.11
C VAL A 353 -0.54 1.76 -8.61
N ALA A 354 0.60 2.34 -9.00
CA ALA A 354 0.98 2.69 -10.39
C ALA A 354 2.44 2.30 -10.83
N VAL A 355 2.61 1.43 -11.86
CA VAL A 355 3.85 0.84 -12.49
C VAL A 355 4.09 1.74 -13.67
N GLN A 356 4.88 2.79 -13.48
CA GLN A 356 5.00 3.81 -14.54
C GLN A 356 5.89 3.35 -15.72
N GLY A 357 6.63 2.25 -15.55
CA GLY A 357 7.40 1.52 -16.55
C GLY A 357 8.08 0.27 -15.95
N LEU A 358 9.01 -0.36 -16.68
CA LEU A 358 9.66 -1.64 -16.32
C LEU A 358 11.19 -1.62 -16.62
N GLU A 359 12.10 -1.12 -15.77
CA GLU A 359 13.51 -0.84 -16.17
C GLU A 359 14.48 -2.02 -15.99
N GLY A 360 15.38 -2.23 -16.96
CA GLY A 360 16.43 -3.25 -16.97
C GLY A 360 17.45 -3.00 -18.09
N ASP A 361 18.59 -3.68 -18.08
CA ASP A 361 19.61 -3.71 -19.12
C ASP A 361 19.32 -4.80 -20.17
N PHE A 362 18.43 -4.45 -21.10
CA PHE A 362 17.89 -5.39 -22.09
C PHE A 362 18.90 -5.87 -23.15
N GLU A 363 20.12 -5.31 -23.21
CA GLU A 363 21.14 -5.69 -24.19
C GLU A 363 21.50 -7.19 -24.05
N GLY A 364 21.60 -7.70 -22.81
CA GLY A 364 22.05 -9.07 -22.54
C GLY A 364 21.18 -10.20 -23.12
N MET A 365 19.88 -9.99 -23.37
CA MET A 365 19.04 -11.01 -24.02
C MET A 365 18.86 -10.77 -25.52
N GLU A 366 18.82 -9.51 -25.98
CA GLU A 366 18.77 -9.20 -27.41
C GLU A 366 20.07 -9.60 -28.13
N ASP A 367 21.24 -9.38 -27.52
CA ASP A 367 22.53 -9.69 -28.14
C ASP A 367 22.86 -11.19 -28.17
N VAL A 368 22.38 -11.95 -27.17
CA VAL A 368 22.70 -13.39 -27.04
C VAL A 368 21.67 -14.28 -27.75
N PHE A 369 20.38 -13.91 -27.74
CA PHE A 369 19.30 -14.75 -28.26
C PHE A 369 18.31 -14.04 -29.21
N GLY A 370 18.41 -12.71 -29.36
CA GLY A 370 17.41 -11.89 -30.05
C GLY A 370 16.10 -11.75 -29.26
N ARG A 371 15.18 -10.90 -29.74
CA ARG A 371 13.82 -10.82 -29.17
C ARG A 371 13.08 -12.14 -29.41
N PRO A 372 12.68 -12.89 -28.37
CA PRO A 372 11.95 -14.13 -28.57
C PRO A 372 10.53 -13.83 -29.06
N GLU A 373 10.29 -13.90 -30.38
CA GLU A 373 8.92 -13.91 -30.92
C GLU A 373 8.27 -15.25 -30.59
N VAL A 374 7.20 -15.22 -29.79
CA VAL A 374 6.63 -16.44 -29.25
C VAL A 374 5.25 -16.72 -29.85
N GLN A 375 5.19 -17.74 -30.70
CA GLN A 375 4.00 -18.08 -31.48
C GLN A 375 2.90 -18.63 -30.56
N GLY A 376 1.96 -17.75 -30.20
CA GLY A 376 0.94 -18.02 -29.19
C GLY A 376 0.13 -19.29 -29.47
N LEU A 377 -0.08 -20.06 -28.41
CA LEU A 377 -0.85 -21.30 -28.46
C LEU A 377 -2.28 -21.00 -28.02
N ALA A 378 -3.24 -21.32 -28.90
CA ALA A 378 -4.64 -21.36 -28.49
C ALA A 378 -4.77 -22.36 -27.33
N ILE A 379 -5.71 -22.11 -26.43
CA ILE A 379 -5.93 -22.98 -25.27
C ILE A 379 -6.06 -24.45 -25.73
N PRO A 380 -5.31 -25.40 -25.13
CA PRO A 380 -5.32 -26.79 -25.58
C PRO A 380 -6.71 -27.41 -25.52
N ILE A 381 -7.10 -28.09 -26.60
CA ILE A 381 -8.44 -28.66 -26.77
C ILE A 381 -8.57 -29.90 -25.86
N GLY A 382 -9.33 -29.79 -24.77
CA GLY A 382 -9.57 -30.91 -23.85
C GLY A 382 -10.34 -30.52 -22.58
N ASP A 383 -10.38 -31.44 -21.60
CA ASP A 383 -11.02 -31.23 -20.30
C ASP A 383 -10.17 -30.30 -19.40
N GLN A 384 -10.26 -29.00 -19.67
CA GLN A 384 -9.61 -27.94 -18.87
C GLN A 384 -10.44 -27.57 -17.64
N VAL A 385 -9.77 -27.06 -16.60
CA VAL A 385 -10.43 -26.43 -15.44
C VAL A 385 -9.92 -25.00 -15.33
N ASN A 386 -10.83 -24.03 -15.38
CA ASN A 386 -10.48 -22.62 -15.30
C ASN A 386 -10.11 -22.26 -13.87
N ILE A 387 -9.10 -21.41 -13.72
CA ILE A 387 -8.76 -20.76 -12.45
C ILE A 387 -9.38 -19.38 -12.51
N MET A 388 -10.24 -19.08 -11.55
CA MET A 388 -11.10 -17.89 -11.59
C MET A 388 -10.53 -16.77 -10.71
N THR A 389 -10.14 -17.09 -9.48
CA THR A 389 -9.71 -16.10 -8.46
C THR A 389 -8.55 -16.65 -7.63
N PHE A 390 -7.75 -15.75 -7.06
CA PHE A 390 -6.76 -16.05 -6.02
C PHE A 390 -6.89 -15.04 -4.88
N ALA A 391 -6.90 -15.54 -3.65
CA ALA A 391 -6.68 -14.75 -2.45
C ALA A 391 -5.36 -15.22 -1.79
N PRO A 392 -4.23 -14.57 -2.10
CA PRO A 392 -2.96 -14.84 -1.45
C PRO A 392 -2.79 -14.07 -0.13
N MET A 393 -1.86 -14.56 0.67
CA MET A 393 -1.23 -13.88 1.79
C MET A 393 0.20 -14.38 1.86
N ILE A 394 1.13 -13.52 1.47
CA ILE A 394 2.55 -13.85 1.22
C ILE A 394 3.41 -12.74 1.89
N PRO A 395 4.61 -13.04 2.40
CA PRO A 395 5.52 -12.06 3.00
C PRO A 395 5.69 -10.77 2.19
N GLY A 396 5.81 -9.64 2.88
CA GLY A 396 5.81 -8.31 2.26
C GLY A 396 4.41 -7.71 2.05
N ARG A 397 3.42 -8.08 2.88
CA ARG A 397 2.00 -7.66 2.77
C ARG A 397 1.35 -7.93 1.42
N VAL A 398 1.66 -9.07 0.81
CA VAL A 398 1.08 -9.48 -0.46
C VAL A 398 -0.30 -10.11 -0.21
N SER A 399 -1.35 -9.29 -0.23
CA SER A 399 -2.74 -9.71 -0.05
C SER A 399 -3.50 -10.02 -1.35
N HIS A 400 -3.05 -9.49 -2.50
CA HIS A 400 -3.67 -9.72 -3.81
C HIS A 400 -2.64 -10.02 -4.91
N ILE A 401 -3.14 -10.58 -6.02
CA ILE A 401 -2.31 -10.99 -7.18
C ILE A 401 -1.51 -9.83 -7.81
N ALA A 402 -2.01 -8.58 -7.72
CA ALA A 402 -1.31 -7.39 -8.17
C ALA A 402 -0.12 -7.02 -7.26
N ASN A 403 -0.28 -7.08 -5.93
CA ASN A 403 0.83 -6.87 -5.00
C ASN A 403 1.93 -7.92 -5.20
N HIS A 404 1.51 -9.17 -5.42
CA HIS A 404 2.42 -10.27 -5.73
C HIS A 404 3.23 -9.98 -7.01
N TRP A 405 2.58 -9.50 -8.07
CA TRP A 405 3.29 -9.09 -9.29
C TRP A 405 4.34 -8.01 -9.02
N ASN A 406 3.95 -6.93 -8.33
CA ASN A 406 4.83 -5.81 -8.07
C ASN A 406 6.03 -6.20 -7.18
N MET A 407 5.84 -7.11 -6.21
CA MET A 407 6.92 -7.68 -5.39
C MET A 407 7.99 -8.39 -6.24
N HIS A 408 7.58 -9.21 -7.22
CA HIS A 408 8.54 -9.88 -8.11
C HIS A 408 9.16 -8.91 -9.13
N MET A 409 8.42 -7.92 -9.63
CA MET A 409 8.98 -6.94 -10.57
C MET A 409 9.93 -5.94 -9.90
N GLY A 410 9.71 -5.61 -8.64
CA GLY A 410 10.66 -4.89 -7.80
C GLY A 410 11.80 -5.73 -7.24
N ASN A 411 11.98 -6.99 -7.70
CA ASN A 411 13.01 -7.93 -7.26
C ASN A 411 13.15 -7.97 -5.72
N THR A 412 12.01 -7.99 -5.03
CA THR A 412 11.95 -7.67 -3.61
C THR A 412 12.27 -8.88 -2.74
N ASP A 413 13.23 -8.72 -1.83
CA ASP A 413 13.57 -9.66 -0.76
C ASP A 413 12.65 -9.40 0.44
N CYS A 414 11.72 -10.32 0.70
CA CYS A 414 10.75 -10.24 1.78
C CYS A 414 11.19 -11.01 3.04
N TYR A 415 12.49 -11.20 3.24
CA TYR A 415 13.01 -11.92 4.41
C TYR A 415 13.13 -11.00 5.61
N LEU A 416 12.69 -11.50 6.76
CA LEU A 416 12.78 -10.87 8.06
C LEU A 416 13.75 -11.64 8.95
N GLU A 417 14.40 -10.92 9.86
CA GLU A 417 14.93 -11.55 11.07
C GLU A 417 13.77 -11.90 11.99
N MET A 418 13.91 -13.00 12.72
CA MET A 418 12.83 -13.56 13.54
C MET A 418 12.32 -12.55 14.58
N PRO A 419 11.04 -12.12 14.54
CA PRO A 419 10.51 -11.14 15.47
C PRO A 419 10.49 -11.66 16.92
N ILE A 420 10.79 -10.79 17.87
CA ILE A 420 10.73 -11.11 19.32
C ILE A 420 9.34 -11.60 19.77
N LEU A 421 8.27 -11.19 19.07
CA LEU A 421 6.90 -11.64 19.31
C LEU A 421 6.62 -13.07 18.79
N ARG A 422 7.48 -13.63 17.94
CA ARG A 422 7.49 -15.08 17.63
C ARG A 422 8.24 -15.83 18.71
N TRP A 423 9.51 -15.50 18.93
CA TRP A 423 10.33 -15.98 20.05
C TRP A 423 11.62 -15.17 20.16
N ASP A 424 12.27 -15.25 21.33
CA ASP A 424 13.62 -14.73 21.53
C ASP A 424 14.64 -15.54 20.73
N ILE A 425 15.11 -14.96 19.62
CA ILE A 425 16.00 -15.61 18.66
C ILE A 425 17.40 -15.87 19.22
N ASP A 426 17.89 -15.06 20.17
CA ASP A 426 19.23 -15.23 20.76
C ASP A 426 19.35 -16.55 21.55
N ILE A 427 18.22 -17.01 22.12
CA ILE A 427 18.14 -18.33 22.77
C ILE A 427 18.38 -19.45 21.75
N TYR A 428 17.82 -19.36 20.54
CA TYR A 428 17.80 -20.47 19.57
C TYR A 428 18.81 -20.35 18.43
N TYR A 429 19.47 -19.20 18.23
CA TYR A 429 20.45 -18.97 17.17
C TYR A 429 21.92 -19.16 17.62
N THR A 430 22.77 -19.61 16.69
CA THR A 430 24.24 -19.56 16.78
C THR A 430 24.87 -19.46 15.39
N SER A 431 25.89 -18.63 15.23
CA SER A 431 26.73 -18.63 14.01
C SER A 431 27.67 -19.84 13.93
N ASP A 432 27.96 -20.47 15.07
CA ASP A 432 28.80 -21.67 15.18
C ASP A 432 27.98 -22.82 15.83
N PRO A 433 27.31 -23.66 15.02
CA PRO A 433 26.51 -24.76 15.53
C PRO A 433 27.36 -25.92 16.08
N GLU A 434 28.60 -26.09 15.61
CA GLU A 434 29.48 -27.17 16.06
C GLU A 434 30.01 -26.94 17.48
N ARG A 435 30.14 -25.68 17.91
CA ARG A 435 30.52 -25.32 19.28
C ARG A 435 29.35 -25.20 20.26
N SER A 436 28.11 -25.34 19.80
CA SER A 436 26.94 -25.20 20.66
C SER A 436 26.72 -26.45 21.51
N LEU A 437 26.66 -26.29 22.84
CA LEU A 437 26.38 -27.39 23.79
C LEU A 437 24.95 -27.93 23.69
N VAL A 438 24.05 -27.18 23.06
CA VAL A 438 22.66 -27.56 22.79
C VAL A 438 22.34 -27.34 21.31
N PRO A 439 21.46 -28.14 20.67
CA PRO A 439 21.05 -27.91 19.30
C PRO A 439 20.46 -26.51 19.13
N LYS A 440 20.95 -25.77 18.14
CA LYS A 440 20.53 -24.41 17.80
C LYS A 440 20.42 -24.26 16.28
N SER A 441 19.60 -23.31 15.84
CA SER A 441 19.51 -22.88 14.45
C SER A 441 20.77 -22.09 14.06
N TYR A 442 21.28 -22.29 12.85
CA TYR A 442 22.33 -21.43 12.28
C TYR A 442 21.78 -20.35 11.33
N THR A 443 20.45 -20.26 11.21
CA THR A 443 19.77 -19.14 10.55
C THR A 443 18.83 -18.44 11.53
N LYS A 444 18.70 -17.13 11.35
CA LYS A 444 17.77 -16.25 12.06
C LYS A 444 16.80 -15.51 11.13
N HIS A 445 16.84 -15.80 9.82
CA HIS A 445 15.99 -15.16 8.81
C HIS A 445 15.02 -16.14 8.13
N ALA A 446 13.82 -15.64 7.79
CA ALA A 446 12.77 -16.33 7.03
C ALA A 446 11.85 -15.32 6.32
N GLY A 447 11.17 -15.72 5.25
CA GLY A 447 10.10 -14.91 4.66
C GLY A 447 8.86 -15.00 5.53
N MET A 448 8.47 -13.92 6.21
CA MET A 448 7.42 -13.97 7.24
C MET A 448 6.38 -12.86 7.09
N PHE A 449 5.20 -13.09 7.66
CA PHE A 449 4.18 -12.06 7.84
C PHE A 449 4.57 -11.14 9.01
N PRO A 450 4.27 -9.82 8.92
CA PRO A 450 4.25 -8.93 10.07
C PRO A 450 3.43 -9.49 11.24
N ASP A 451 3.76 -9.06 12.46
CA ASP A 451 3.06 -9.53 13.66
C ASP A 451 1.60 -9.09 13.73
N ASP A 452 1.23 -7.93 13.19
CA ASP A 452 -0.16 -7.49 13.09
C ASP A 452 -0.99 -8.36 12.13
N GLU A 453 -0.38 -8.83 11.04
CA GLU A 453 -1.07 -9.65 10.03
C GLU A 453 -1.36 -11.07 10.51
N ILE A 454 -0.50 -11.64 11.37
CA ILE A 454 -0.74 -12.99 11.91
C ILE A 454 -1.64 -13.01 13.15
N LEU A 455 -1.75 -11.90 13.87
CA LEU A 455 -2.56 -11.78 15.09
C LEU A 455 -4.02 -11.40 14.80
N GLY A 456 -4.29 -10.75 13.65
CA GLY A 456 -5.63 -10.40 13.22
C GLY A 456 -6.49 -11.62 12.82
N PHE A 457 -7.77 -11.59 13.20
CA PHE A 457 -8.81 -12.50 12.72
C PHE A 457 -10.21 -11.98 13.09
N ASP A 458 -11.14 -11.87 12.15
CA ASP A 458 -12.54 -11.54 12.47
C ASP A 458 -13.34 -12.80 12.85
N ASN A 459 -13.18 -13.24 14.10
CA ASN A 459 -13.91 -14.38 14.63
C ASN A 459 -15.44 -14.17 14.66
N THR A 460 -15.89 -12.94 14.89
CA THR A 460 -17.30 -12.58 14.97
C THR A 460 -17.98 -12.73 13.60
N PHE A 461 -17.30 -12.34 12.52
CA PHE A 461 -17.76 -12.58 11.17
C PHE A 461 -18.03 -14.07 10.92
N PHE A 462 -17.12 -14.97 11.28
CA PHE A 462 -17.33 -16.42 11.09
C PHE A 462 -18.27 -17.06 12.12
N GLY A 463 -18.64 -16.36 13.20
CA GLY A 463 -19.46 -16.90 14.29
C GLY A 463 -18.67 -17.78 15.27
N ILE A 464 -17.36 -17.57 15.35
CA ILE A 464 -16.42 -18.29 16.22
C ILE A 464 -16.26 -17.51 17.52
N SER A 465 -16.31 -18.18 18.66
CA SER A 465 -16.12 -17.51 19.97
C SER A 465 -14.66 -17.08 20.20
N ASP A 466 -14.42 -16.05 21.02
CA ASP A 466 -13.06 -15.60 21.36
C ASP A 466 -12.19 -16.77 21.89
N LYS A 467 -12.76 -17.60 22.77
CA LYS A 467 -12.10 -18.80 23.32
C LYS A 467 -11.68 -19.78 22.22
N GLU A 468 -12.58 -20.08 21.29
CA GLU A 468 -12.32 -21.00 20.18
C GLU A 468 -11.28 -20.44 19.20
N ALA A 469 -11.38 -19.14 18.87
CA ALA A 469 -10.41 -18.47 18.00
C ALA A 469 -9.00 -18.48 18.59
N MET A 470 -8.84 -18.24 19.91
CA MET A 470 -7.56 -18.34 20.60
C MET A 470 -6.92 -19.73 20.49
N CYS A 471 -7.74 -20.78 20.47
CA CYS A 471 -7.29 -22.18 20.37
C CYS A 471 -6.87 -22.62 18.95
N TRP A 472 -7.22 -21.86 17.90
CA TRP A 472 -6.83 -22.20 16.53
C TRP A 472 -5.45 -21.65 16.18
N PRO A 473 -4.64 -22.37 15.37
CA PRO A 473 -3.40 -21.81 14.84
C PRO A 473 -3.70 -20.65 13.87
N PRO A 474 -2.89 -19.58 13.83
CA PRO A 474 -3.08 -18.45 12.92
C PRO A 474 -3.25 -18.86 11.46
N CYS A 475 -2.48 -19.85 10.99
CA CYS A 475 -2.53 -20.34 9.61
C CYS A 475 -3.96 -20.78 9.19
N LEU A 476 -4.73 -21.39 10.10
CA LEU A 476 -6.09 -21.86 9.83
C LEU A 476 -7.10 -20.71 9.86
N ARG A 477 -6.92 -19.73 10.76
CA ARG A 477 -7.74 -18.51 10.82
C ARG A 477 -7.63 -17.73 9.51
N LEU A 478 -6.40 -17.45 9.09
CA LEU A 478 -6.09 -16.78 7.82
C LEU A 478 -6.54 -17.61 6.61
N CYS A 479 -6.44 -18.94 6.67
CA CYS A 479 -6.92 -19.80 5.57
C CYS A 479 -8.45 -19.73 5.43
N LEU A 480 -9.20 -19.61 6.54
CA LEU A 480 -10.65 -19.41 6.50
C LEU A 480 -11.02 -18.08 5.85
N GLU A 481 -10.34 -16.99 6.22
CA GLU A 481 -10.50 -15.67 5.59
C GLU A 481 -10.18 -15.73 4.09
N LYS A 482 -9.05 -16.32 3.69
CA LYS A 482 -8.64 -16.38 2.27
C LYS A 482 -9.53 -17.28 1.44
N ASN A 483 -10.04 -18.39 1.97
CA ASN A 483 -11.06 -19.19 1.28
C ASN A 483 -12.36 -18.40 1.09
N TYR A 484 -12.78 -17.62 2.09
CA TYR A 484 -13.96 -16.76 1.96
C TYR A 484 -13.73 -15.65 0.92
N GLU A 485 -12.62 -14.90 0.99
CA GLU A 485 -12.26 -13.85 0.04
C GLU A 485 -12.22 -14.36 -1.41
N ALA A 486 -11.59 -15.52 -1.65
CA ALA A 486 -11.50 -16.12 -2.98
C ALA A 486 -12.89 -16.48 -3.56
N LEU A 487 -13.83 -16.89 -2.71
CA LEU A 487 -15.22 -17.17 -3.07
C LEU A 487 -16.07 -15.89 -3.17
N GLN A 488 -15.81 -14.86 -2.35
CA GLN A 488 -16.46 -13.56 -2.44
C GLN A 488 -16.16 -12.90 -3.79
N MET A 489 -14.92 -12.98 -4.26
CA MET A 489 -14.52 -12.54 -5.62
C MET A 489 -15.24 -13.31 -6.76
N ARG A 490 -16.01 -14.37 -6.46
CA ARG A 490 -16.91 -15.06 -7.41
C ARG A 490 -18.37 -14.62 -7.32
N GLY A 491 -18.67 -13.60 -6.50
CA GLY A 491 -20.03 -13.13 -6.24
C GLY A 491 -20.78 -13.94 -5.17
N TYR A 492 -20.07 -14.66 -4.29
CA TYR A 492 -20.69 -15.38 -3.18
C TYR A 492 -20.67 -14.59 -1.86
N ASP A 493 -21.83 -14.50 -1.22
CA ASP A 493 -21.98 -14.08 0.17
C ASP A 493 -22.20 -15.30 1.10
N ARG A 494 -22.28 -15.05 2.41
CA ARG A 494 -22.51 -16.11 3.41
C ARG A 494 -23.85 -16.84 3.22
N LYS A 495 -24.89 -16.18 2.70
CA LYS A 495 -26.21 -16.81 2.46
C LYS A 495 -26.15 -17.75 1.26
N THR A 496 -25.52 -17.30 0.17
CA THR A 496 -25.44 -18.01 -1.11
C THR A 496 -24.40 -19.13 -1.11
N LEU A 497 -23.34 -19.07 -0.29
CA LEU A 497 -22.43 -20.22 -0.08
C LEU A 497 -23.12 -21.42 0.60
N LYS A 498 -24.12 -21.16 1.45
CA LYS A 498 -24.68 -22.19 2.33
C LYS A 498 -25.32 -23.34 1.53
N GLY A 499 -24.79 -24.54 1.72
CA GLY A 499 -25.23 -25.76 1.04
C GLY A 499 -24.70 -25.93 -0.39
N LYS A 500 -23.81 -25.06 -0.87
CA LYS A 500 -23.20 -25.21 -2.20
C LYS A 500 -22.26 -26.41 -2.26
N ARG A 501 -22.30 -27.11 -3.38
CA ARG A 501 -21.45 -28.26 -3.71
C ARG A 501 -20.05 -27.81 -4.14
N ILE A 502 -19.35 -27.12 -3.26
CA ILE A 502 -17.97 -26.65 -3.45
C ILE A 502 -17.06 -27.53 -2.60
N GLY A 503 -16.06 -28.14 -3.23
CA GLY A 503 -15.02 -28.93 -2.54
C GLY A 503 -13.86 -28.06 -2.07
N ILE A 504 -13.17 -28.47 -1.01
CA ILE A 504 -11.96 -27.82 -0.51
C ILE A 504 -10.83 -28.84 -0.45
N TYR A 505 -9.77 -28.57 -1.19
CA TYR A 505 -8.54 -29.35 -1.23
C TYR A 505 -7.46 -28.51 -0.54
N ASN A 506 -7.31 -28.70 0.78
CA ASN A 506 -6.39 -27.91 1.59
C ASN A 506 -5.04 -28.60 1.72
N ALA A 507 -3.97 -27.92 1.31
CA ALA A 507 -2.60 -28.33 1.55
C ALA A 507 -2.13 -27.86 2.93
N ASP A 508 -1.85 -28.82 3.79
CA ASP A 508 -1.60 -28.65 5.22
C ASP A 508 -0.64 -29.76 5.64
N ILE A 509 0.52 -29.37 6.18
CA ILE A 509 1.62 -30.29 6.55
C ILE A 509 1.77 -30.40 8.07
N GLY A 510 0.73 -29.99 8.82
CA GLY A 510 0.73 -29.98 10.28
C GLY A 510 1.09 -28.62 10.85
N ILE A 511 0.94 -28.53 12.18
CA ILE A 511 0.84 -27.28 12.91
C ILE A 511 2.02 -27.17 13.88
N GLU A 512 2.84 -26.12 13.75
CA GLU A 512 3.95 -25.79 14.67
C GLU A 512 3.49 -25.19 16.01
N PHE A 513 2.21 -24.86 16.09
CA PHE A 513 1.52 -24.29 17.24
C PHE A 513 0.88 -25.42 18.07
N ASP A 514 1.36 -25.59 19.30
CA ASP A 514 0.80 -26.53 20.26
C ASP A 514 -0.12 -25.79 21.26
N PRO A 515 -1.45 -25.75 21.02
CA PRO A 515 -2.38 -25.16 21.99
C PRO A 515 -2.51 -26.01 23.26
N TRP A 516 -2.04 -27.26 23.24
CA TRP A 516 -2.12 -28.17 24.38
C TRP A 516 -1.26 -27.61 25.52
N THR A 517 0.06 -27.57 25.36
CA THR A 517 0.95 -27.03 26.40
C THR A 517 0.67 -25.57 26.77
N ALA A 518 0.15 -24.77 25.84
CA ALA A 518 -0.23 -23.37 26.08
C ALA A 518 -1.48 -23.19 26.98
N PHE A 519 -2.45 -24.12 26.94
CA PHE A 519 -3.73 -23.98 27.65
C PHE A 519 -3.98 -25.04 28.74
N GLN A 520 -2.95 -25.80 29.15
CA GLN A 520 -3.06 -26.87 30.16
C GLN A 520 -3.67 -26.44 31.50
N ASP A 521 -3.53 -25.16 31.87
CA ASP A 521 -4.00 -24.60 33.14
C ASP A 521 -5.43 -24.01 33.08
N ASP A 522 -6.07 -23.98 31.89
CA ASP A 522 -7.48 -23.58 31.71
C ASP A 522 -8.29 -24.77 31.14
N PRO A 523 -9.11 -25.46 31.95
CA PRO A 523 -9.88 -26.62 31.51
C PRO A 523 -10.89 -26.36 30.38
N ASP A 524 -11.42 -25.14 30.24
CA ASP A 524 -12.35 -24.78 29.17
C ASP A 524 -11.59 -24.57 27.85
N LEU A 525 -10.47 -23.85 27.89
CA LEU A 525 -9.60 -23.66 26.73
C LEU A 525 -8.97 -24.99 26.33
N TRP A 526 -8.50 -25.81 27.26
CA TRP A 526 -8.00 -27.16 26.98
C TRP A 526 -9.05 -28.08 26.35
N ALA A 527 -10.32 -27.99 26.77
CA ALA A 527 -11.41 -28.74 26.15
C ALA A 527 -11.72 -28.26 24.71
N THR A 528 -11.51 -26.97 24.43
CA THR A 528 -11.71 -26.37 23.09
C THR A 528 -10.44 -26.39 22.21
N ALA A 529 -9.26 -26.61 22.81
CA ALA A 529 -7.95 -26.77 22.15
C ALA A 529 -7.76 -28.12 21.43
N ARG A 530 -8.81 -28.94 21.34
CA ARG A 530 -8.84 -30.07 20.40
C ARG A 530 -9.18 -29.56 18.99
N PRO A 531 -8.51 -30.08 17.94
CA PRO A 531 -7.86 -31.39 17.92
C PRO A 531 -6.36 -31.37 17.59
N VAL A 532 -5.64 -32.38 18.11
CA VAL A 532 -4.25 -32.78 17.75
C VAL A 532 -4.10 -33.23 16.27
N ASN A 533 -5.13 -33.02 15.46
CA ASN A 533 -5.26 -33.25 14.02
C ASN A 533 -6.55 -32.53 13.59
N GLN A 534 -6.56 -31.20 13.56
CA GLN A 534 -7.72 -30.48 13.05
C GLN A 534 -7.92 -30.85 11.58
N PRO A 535 -9.07 -31.40 11.16
CA PRO A 535 -9.32 -31.67 9.75
C PRO A 535 -9.57 -30.34 9.06
N SER A 536 -8.50 -29.60 8.77
CA SER A 536 -8.53 -28.19 8.34
C SER A 536 -9.49 -27.95 7.18
N ALA A 537 -9.48 -28.79 6.13
CA ALA A 537 -10.46 -28.73 5.04
C ALA A 537 -11.92 -28.90 5.52
N GLY A 538 -12.17 -29.76 6.50
CA GLY A 538 -13.49 -29.96 7.11
C GLY A 538 -13.92 -28.79 8.00
N THR A 539 -13.00 -28.17 8.73
CA THR A 539 -13.25 -26.91 9.46
C THR A 539 -13.60 -25.79 8.48
N LEU A 540 -12.79 -25.59 7.43
CA LEU A 540 -13.06 -24.61 6.37
C LEU A 540 -14.45 -24.85 5.76
N GLY A 541 -14.77 -26.09 5.38
CA GLY A 541 -16.07 -26.46 4.82
C GLY A 541 -17.25 -26.17 5.76
N TYR A 542 -17.10 -26.45 7.05
CA TYR A 542 -18.12 -26.18 8.08
C TYR A 542 -18.41 -24.69 8.23
N PHE A 543 -17.39 -23.85 8.42
CA PHE A 543 -17.57 -22.41 8.66
C PHE A 543 -17.96 -21.63 7.39
N LEU A 544 -17.55 -22.09 6.21
CA LEU A 544 -18.02 -21.55 4.91
C LEU A 544 -19.40 -22.10 4.51
N GLY A 545 -19.87 -23.17 5.15
CA GLY A 545 -21.18 -23.78 4.90
C GLY A 545 -21.29 -24.59 3.61
N VAL A 546 -20.17 -25.04 3.03
CA VAL A 546 -20.11 -25.78 1.76
C VAL A 546 -20.01 -27.30 1.97
N ASN A 547 -20.47 -28.10 1.00
CA ASN A 547 -20.69 -29.55 1.18
C ASN A 547 -20.10 -30.46 0.09
N GLY A 548 -19.10 -29.99 -0.66
CA GLY A 548 -18.31 -30.82 -1.57
C GLY A 548 -17.29 -31.72 -0.84
N PRO A 549 -16.38 -32.36 -1.59
CA PRO A 549 -15.26 -33.13 -1.02
C PRO A 549 -14.33 -32.23 -0.19
N MET A 550 -14.00 -32.64 1.03
CA MET A 550 -13.06 -31.95 1.92
C MET A 550 -11.82 -32.83 2.13
N LEU A 551 -10.65 -32.37 1.67
CA LEU A 551 -9.40 -33.12 1.73
C LEU A 551 -8.28 -32.28 2.36
N CYS A 552 -7.65 -32.79 3.42
CA CYS A 552 -6.34 -32.32 3.88
C CYS A 552 -5.24 -33.11 3.15
N ILE A 553 -4.22 -32.44 2.65
CA ILE A 553 -3.20 -33.01 1.76
C ILE A 553 -1.81 -32.64 2.27
N ASP A 554 -1.09 -33.66 2.74
CA ASP A 554 0.33 -33.59 3.07
C ASP A 554 1.15 -34.45 2.09
N THR A 555 2.04 -33.77 1.35
CA THR A 555 3.16 -34.33 0.59
C THR A 555 4.39 -33.44 0.77
N ALA A 556 4.56 -32.83 1.95
CA ALA A 556 5.53 -31.79 2.25
C ALA A 556 5.49 -30.63 1.24
N CYS A 557 6.62 -30.30 0.61
CA CYS A 557 6.77 -29.14 -0.28
C CYS A 557 5.91 -29.21 -1.55
N SER A 558 5.41 -30.38 -1.94
CA SER A 558 4.53 -30.53 -3.11
C SER A 558 3.03 -30.35 -2.81
N SER A 559 2.62 -30.21 -1.55
CA SER A 559 1.22 -30.32 -1.10
C SER A 559 0.22 -29.47 -1.90
N SER A 560 0.46 -28.17 -2.07
CA SER A 560 -0.46 -27.29 -2.81
C SER A 560 -0.55 -27.62 -4.30
N LEU A 561 0.54 -28.05 -4.94
CA LEU A 561 0.50 -28.46 -6.35
C LEU A 561 -0.13 -29.85 -6.52
N VAL A 562 0.08 -30.77 -5.57
CA VAL A 562 -0.66 -32.05 -5.49
C VAL A 562 -2.15 -31.80 -5.26
N SER A 563 -2.51 -30.83 -4.40
CA SER A 563 -3.88 -30.39 -4.17
C SER A 563 -4.55 -29.89 -5.45
N SER A 564 -3.94 -28.91 -6.13
CA SER A 564 -4.42 -28.42 -7.42
C SER A 564 -4.52 -29.55 -8.47
N ASN A 565 -3.55 -30.48 -8.51
CA ASN A 565 -3.60 -31.64 -9.40
C ASN A 565 -4.73 -32.63 -9.09
N LEU A 566 -5.04 -32.89 -7.81
CA LEU A 566 -6.13 -33.77 -7.39
C LEU A 566 -7.49 -33.13 -7.66
N LEU A 567 -7.62 -31.83 -7.38
CA LEU A 567 -8.79 -31.03 -7.72
C LEU A 567 -9.04 -31.05 -9.23
N PHE A 568 -8.05 -30.65 -10.04
CA PHE A 568 -8.09 -30.65 -11.50
C PHE A 568 -8.49 -32.04 -12.05
N ASN A 569 -7.84 -33.11 -11.58
CA ASN A 569 -8.15 -34.46 -12.02
C ASN A 569 -9.54 -34.97 -11.58
N THR A 570 -10.15 -34.38 -10.56
CA THR A 570 -11.50 -34.72 -10.10
C THR A 570 -12.56 -33.98 -10.93
N MET A 571 -12.37 -32.67 -11.11
CA MET A 571 -13.28 -31.81 -11.88
C MET A 571 -13.28 -32.16 -13.37
N ARG A 572 -12.10 -32.31 -13.99
CA ARG A 572 -12.00 -32.62 -15.43
C ARG A 572 -12.68 -33.93 -15.82
N LYS A 573 -12.66 -34.92 -14.93
CA LYS A 573 -13.31 -36.23 -15.13
C LYS A 573 -14.83 -36.19 -14.89
N LYS A 574 -15.39 -35.04 -14.46
CA LYS A 574 -16.82 -34.79 -14.21
C LYS A 574 -17.48 -35.90 -13.36
N LYS A 575 -16.73 -36.45 -12.40
CA LYS A 575 -17.17 -37.56 -11.52
C LYS A 575 -18.30 -37.14 -10.57
N ASP A 576 -18.30 -35.88 -10.17
CA ASP A 576 -19.38 -35.23 -9.45
C ASP A 576 -19.90 -34.10 -10.35
N PRO A 577 -21.00 -34.30 -11.10
CA PRO A 577 -21.53 -33.28 -12.02
C PRO A 577 -22.10 -32.04 -11.35
N GLU A 578 -22.42 -32.13 -10.04
CA GLU A 578 -22.94 -31.02 -9.24
C GLU A 578 -21.82 -30.11 -8.72
N MET A 579 -20.60 -30.64 -8.55
CA MET A 579 -19.41 -29.87 -8.16
C MET A 579 -18.84 -29.05 -9.33
N LYS A 580 -19.45 -27.90 -9.60
CA LYS A 580 -19.02 -26.95 -10.66
C LYS A 580 -17.75 -26.18 -10.31
N GLU A 581 -17.58 -25.85 -9.03
CA GLU A 581 -16.45 -25.11 -8.50
C GLU A 581 -15.84 -25.83 -7.29
N ALA A 582 -14.53 -25.64 -7.07
CA ALA A 582 -13.81 -26.14 -5.91
C ALA A 582 -12.64 -25.20 -5.58
N VAL A 583 -12.18 -25.22 -4.33
CA VAL A 583 -11.06 -24.41 -3.86
C VAL A 583 -9.83 -25.29 -3.66
N SER A 584 -8.72 -24.91 -4.29
CA SER A 584 -7.38 -25.37 -3.86
C SER A 584 -6.88 -24.34 -2.86
N SER A 585 -6.71 -24.74 -1.60
CA SER A 585 -6.17 -23.87 -0.56
C SER A 585 -4.88 -24.43 0.02
N SER A 586 -4.12 -23.61 0.72
CA SER A 586 -2.90 -24.00 1.41
C SER A 586 -2.54 -23.03 2.52
N MET A 587 -1.85 -23.52 3.55
CA MET A 587 -1.43 -22.69 4.67
C MET A 587 -0.12 -23.18 5.29
N ILE A 588 0.76 -22.24 5.64
CA ILE A 588 1.96 -22.47 6.46
C ILE A 588 2.33 -21.18 7.20
N ASN A 589 2.65 -21.31 8.49
CA ASN A 589 3.24 -20.26 9.31
C ASN A 589 4.43 -20.83 10.11
N CYS A 590 5.43 -19.99 10.35
CA CYS A 590 6.62 -20.26 11.16
C CYS A 590 6.31 -19.85 12.60
N LEU A 591 5.93 -20.83 13.43
CA LEU A 591 5.40 -20.59 14.79
C LEU A 591 6.27 -21.23 15.88
N SER A 592 7.27 -22.05 15.52
CA SER A 592 8.14 -22.71 16.51
C SER A 592 9.65 -22.60 16.17
N PRO A 593 10.50 -22.23 17.15
CA PRO A 593 11.96 -22.27 16.96
C PRO A 593 12.48 -23.68 16.71
N PHE A 594 11.81 -24.71 17.23
CA PHE A 594 12.29 -26.08 17.17
C PHE A 594 12.32 -26.63 15.73
N SER A 595 11.43 -26.18 14.85
CA SER A 595 11.50 -26.50 13.41
C SER A 595 12.77 -25.94 12.77
N PHE A 596 13.15 -24.70 13.09
CA PHE A 596 14.39 -24.08 12.59
C PHE A 596 15.65 -24.79 13.12
N VAL A 597 15.63 -25.19 14.40
CA VAL A 597 16.70 -25.99 15.01
C VAL A 597 16.81 -27.37 14.33
N GLY A 598 15.69 -28.06 14.11
CA GLY A 598 15.64 -29.38 13.48
C GLY A 598 16.08 -29.36 12.02
N LEU A 599 15.57 -28.42 11.23
CA LEU A 599 15.95 -28.24 9.82
C LEU A 599 17.41 -27.77 9.67
N SER A 600 17.91 -26.97 10.61
CA SER A 600 19.34 -26.65 10.70
C SER A 600 20.17 -27.91 10.94
N ALA A 601 19.82 -28.71 11.95
CA ALA A 601 20.50 -29.98 12.26
C ALA A 601 20.45 -31.00 11.11
N ALA A 602 19.39 -30.96 10.29
CA ALA A 602 19.26 -31.75 9.06
C ALA A 602 20.08 -31.21 7.87
N GLY A 603 20.74 -30.05 8.00
CA GLY A 603 21.51 -29.42 6.92
C GLY A 603 20.67 -28.85 5.78
N MET A 604 19.38 -28.56 6.02
CA MET A 604 18.44 -28.16 4.98
C MET A 604 18.37 -26.64 4.75
N LEU A 605 18.69 -25.85 5.77
CA LEU A 605 18.53 -24.39 5.72
C LEU A 605 19.78 -23.69 5.17
N GLY A 606 19.58 -22.61 4.43
CA GLY A 606 20.67 -21.73 4.00
C GLY A 606 21.18 -20.88 5.17
N ARG A 607 22.50 -20.77 5.34
CA ARG A 607 23.11 -20.03 6.48
C ARG A 607 22.69 -18.56 6.54
N MET A 608 22.51 -17.92 5.38
CA MET A 608 22.06 -16.53 5.29
C MET A 608 20.55 -16.36 5.52
N GLY A 609 19.80 -17.45 5.62
CA GLY A 609 18.34 -17.43 5.66
C GLY A 609 17.69 -16.78 4.44
N ARG A 610 18.30 -16.96 3.25
CA ARG A 610 17.70 -16.74 1.94
C ARG A 610 17.85 -17.97 1.04
N SER A 611 16.93 -18.14 0.09
CA SER A 611 16.97 -19.20 -0.93
C SER A 611 17.75 -18.72 -2.16
N MET A 612 19.06 -18.97 -2.21
CA MET A 612 20.00 -18.53 -3.27
C MET A 612 19.84 -19.38 -4.55
N SER A 613 18.65 -19.35 -5.14
CA SER A 613 18.20 -20.34 -6.13
C SER A 613 18.94 -20.23 -7.46
N PHE A 614 19.50 -21.34 -7.92
CA PHE A 614 20.37 -21.49 -9.10
C PHE A 614 21.73 -20.78 -9.02
N ASP A 615 22.02 -20.02 -7.96
CA ASP A 615 23.30 -19.35 -7.78
C ASP A 615 24.41 -20.34 -7.38
N ASN A 616 25.67 -20.02 -7.69
CA ASN A 616 26.82 -20.80 -7.29
C ASN A 616 27.01 -20.85 -5.76
N SER A 617 26.44 -19.92 -4.99
CA SER A 617 26.42 -19.92 -3.53
C SER A 617 25.25 -20.68 -2.89
N ALA A 618 24.41 -21.36 -3.68
CA ALA A 618 23.29 -22.19 -3.22
C ALA A 618 23.71 -23.20 -2.15
N ASN A 619 23.26 -23.01 -0.89
CA ASN A 619 23.70 -23.80 0.27
C ASN A 619 22.58 -24.30 1.19
N GLY A 620 21.32 -24.18 0.77
CA GLY A 620 20.14 -24.53 1.55
C GLY A 620 18.99 -23.57 1.26
N TYR A 621 17.77 -23.96 1.68
CA TYR A 621 16.59 -23.12 1.49
C TYR A 621 16.34 -22.22 2.70
N ALA A 622 15.56 -21.17 2.53
CA ALA A 622 15.06 -20.38 3.65
C ALA A 622 13.55 -20.54 3.76
N ARG A 623 13.03 -20.73 4.98
CA ARG A 623 11.59 -20.94 5.19
C ARG A 623 10.79 -19.70 4.79
N GLY A 624 9.57 -19.94 4.34
CA GLY A 624 8.58 -18.91 4.04
C GLY A 624 7.25 -19.21 4.72
N GLU A 625 6.52 -18.19 5.12
CA GLU A 625 5.09 -18.26 5.41
C GLU A 625 4.31 -18.09 4.10
N ALA A 626 3.10 -18.64 4.02
CA ALA A 626 2.08 -18.25 3.03
C ALA A 626 0.75 -18.93 3.32
N VAL A 627 -0.33 -18.20 3.06
CA VAL A 627 -1.70 -18.73 3.01
C VAL A 627 -2.30 -18.35 1.67
N CYS A 628 -2.84 -19.31 0.93
CA CYS A 628 -3.39 -19.06 -0.40
C CYS A 628 -4.69 -19.85 -0.59
N ALA A 629 -5.69 -19.22 -1.22
CA ALA A 629 -6.86 -19.91 -1.74
C ALA A 629 -7.08 -19.55 -3.21
N ALA A 630 -7.48 -20.54 -4.01
CA ALA A 630 -7.72 -20.38 -5.44
C ALA A 630 -9.01 -21.09 -5.84
N VAL A 631 -9.96 -20.37 -6.45
CA VAL A 631 -11.20 -20.98 -6.96
C VAL A 631 -10.99 -21.50 -8.37
N PHE A 632 -11.29 -22.78 -8.55
CA PHE A 632 -11.28 -23.48 -9.82
C PHE A 632 -12.73 -23.75 -10.26
N LYS A 633 -13.01 -23.60 -11.56
CA LYS A 633 -14.32 -23.85 -12.18
C LYS A 633 -14.18 -24.82 -13.36
N SER A 634 -15.07 -25.80 -13.46
CA SER A 634 -15.14 -26.68 -14.64
C SER A 634 -15.50 -25.83 -15.86
N ALA A 635 -14.79 -25.96 -16.98
CA ALA A 635 -15.17 -25.25 -18.20
C ALA A 635 -16.46 -25.86 -18.79
N GLU A 636 -17.51 -25.05 -18.91
CA GLU A 636 -18.83 -25.44 -19.40
C GLU A 636 -19.20 -24.74 -20.72
N GLY A 637 -18.61 -23.59 -21.04
CA GLY A 637 -18.78 -22.94 -22.34
C GLY A 637 -17.99 -21.65 -22.56
N PRO A 638 -18.28 -20.90 -23.65
CA PRO A 638 -17.59 -19.64 -23.98
C PRO A 638 -17.72 -18.55 -22.92
N ALA A 639 -18.82 -18.51 -22.15
CA ALA A 639 -18.97 -17.54 -21.05
C ALA A 639 -17.88 -17.69 -19.98
N ASP A 640 -17.45 -18.92 -19.69
CA ASP A 640 -16.33 -19.16 -18.75
C ASP A 640 -14.97 -18.72 -19.33
N ALA A 641 -14.90 -18.36 -20.61
CA ALA A 641 -13.69 -17.88 -21.25
C ALA A 641 -13.45 -16.38 -21.05
N GLU A 642 -14.50 -15.61 -20.72
CA GLU A 642 -14.46 -14.17 -20.48
C GLU A 642 -14.06 -13.86 -19.02
N ASP A 643 -14.59 -14.60 -18.05
CA ASP A 643 -14.36 -14.39 -16.60
C ASP A 643 -13.10 -15.08 -16.01
N ARG A 644 -12.39 -15.91 -16.78
CA ARG A 644 -11.25 -16.69 -16.26
C ARG A 644 -9.97 -15.87 -16.16
N LEU A 645 -9.21 -16.10 -15.10
CA LEU A 645 -7.85 -15.60 -14.96
C LEU A 645 -6.86 -16.46 -15.75
N ALA A 646 -7.02 -17.79 -15.69
CA ALA A 646 -6.19 -18.78 -16.37
C ALA A 646 -6.96 -20.10 -16.54
N SER A 647 -6.33 -21.09 -17.16
CA SER A 647 -6.82 -22.47 -17.21
C SER A 647 -5.72 -23.44 -16.80
N PHE A 648 -6.01 -24.34 -15.87
CA PHE A 648 -5.15 -25.48 -15.55
C PHE A 648 -5.38 -26.56 -16.62
N VAL A 649 -4.32 -26.91 -17.35
CA VAL A 649 -4.38 -27.68 -18.61
C VAL A 649 -4.09 -29.15 -18.37
N THR A 650 -3.03 -29.45 -17.63
CA THR A 650 -2.60 -30.80 -17.31
C THR A 650 -1.80 -30.79 -16.01
N GLY A 651 -1.63 -31.97 -15.43
CA GLY A 651 -0.99 -32.15 -14.14
C GLY A 651 -0.74 -33.60 -13.82
N PHE A 652 0.42 -33.88 -13.22
CA PHE A 652 0.88 -35.23 -12.91
C PHE A 652 1.63 -35.29 -11.57
N VAL A 653 1.54 -36.44 -10.91
CA VAL A 653 2.20 -36.71 -9.62
C VAL A 653 2.88 -38.07 -9.69
N ASN A 654 4.13 -38.18 -9.24
CA ASN A 654 4.82 -39.46 -9.05
C ASN A 654 5.66 -39.45 -7.75
N GLN A 655 6.46 -40.50 -7.54
CA GLN A 655 7.34 -40.61 -6.38
C GLN A 655 8.73 -41.11 -6.83
N ASP A 656 9.78 -40.64 -6.15
CA ASP A 656 11.19 -40.87 -6.49
C ASP A 656 11.67 -42.33 -6.42
N GLY A 657 10.90 -43.19 -5.74
CA GLY A 657 11.24 -44.56 -5.45
C GLY A 657 12.33 -44.67 -4.38
N ARG A 658 13.23 -45.65 -4.54
CA ARG A 658 14.42 -45.80 -3.71
C ARG A 658 15.57 -44.98 -4.29
N SER A 659 15.57 -43.68 -4.00
CA SER A 659 16.68 -42.75 -4.29
C SER A 659 17.87 -42.97 -3.33
N ALA A 660 18.91 -42.12 -3.42
CA ALA A 660 20.15 -42.28 -2.65
C ALA A 660 19.96 -42.14 -1.12
N SER A 661 19.00 -41.31 -0.70
CA SER A 661 18.46 -41.23 0.66
C SER A 661 17.00 -40.78 0.55
N LEU A 662 16.21 -40.92 1.62
CA LEU A 662 14.80 -40.50 1.62
C LEU A 662 14.61 -39.04 1.17
N THR A 663 15.57 -38.17 1.50
CA THR A 663 15.55 -36.72 1.23
C THR A 663 16.30 -36.31 -0.04
N ALA A 664 16.98 -37.23 -0.72
CA ALA A 664 17.74 -36.92 -1.92
C ALA A 664 16.84 -36.96 -3.17
N PRO A 665 16.77 -35.87 -3.97
CA PRO A 665 15.91 -35.78 -5.15
C PRO A 665 16.37 -36.72 -6.27
N ASN A 666 15.42 -37.25 -7.04
CA ASN A 666 15.72 -38.15 -8.17
C ASN A 666 15.42 -37.50 -9.54
N GLY A 667 16.47 -37.09 -10.25
CA GLY A 667 16.36 -36.48 -11.59
C GLY A 667 15.58 -37.33 -12.61
N PRO A 668 15.85 -38.64 -12.77
CA PRO A 668 15.03 -39.52 -13.62
C PRO A 668 13.53 -39.49 -13.30
N SER A 669 13.15 -39.47 -12.02
CA SER A 669 11.75 -39.38 -11.58
C SER A 669 11.13 -38.01 -11.85
N GLN A 670 11.87 -36.91 -11.67
CA GLN A 670 11.46 -35.56 -12.07
C GLN A 670 11.25 -35.46 -13.60
N GLN A 671 12.17 -35.99 -14.40
CA GLN A 671 12.02 -36.07 -15.86
C GLN A 671 10.79 -36.89 -16.28
N LEU A 672 10.54 -38.01 -15.60
CA LEU A 672 9.33 -38.82 -15.82
C LEU A 672 8.06 -38.04 -15.45
N CYS A 673 8.10 -37.23 -14.39
CA CYS A 673 6.98 -36.40 -13.96
C CYS A 673 6.63 -35.36 -15.04
N ILE A 674 7.63 -34.58 -15.49
CA ILE A 674 7.48 -33.58 -16.56
C ILE A 674 7.00 -34.23 -17.86
N ARG A 675 7.66 -35.30 -18.34
CA ARG A 675 7.28 -36.01 -19.59
C ARG A 675 5.87 -36.58 -19.52
N SER A 676 5.41 -37.01 -18.34
CA SER A 676 4.08 -37.58 -18.17
C SER A 676 3.00 -36.50 -18.15
N SER A 677 3.24 -35.34 -17.52
CA SER A 677 2.30 -34.23 -17.54
C SER A 677 2.13 -33.66 -18.96
N HIS A 678 3.24 -33.44 -19.67
CA HIS A 678 3.22 -33.03 -21.08
C HIS A 678 2.45 -34.04 -21.94
N ARG A 679 2.73 -35.35 -21.80
CA ARG A 679 2.00 -36.41 -22.52
C ARG A 679 0.50 -36.42 -22.23
N LEU A 680 0.09 -36.18 -20.98
CA LEU A 680 -1.32 -36.15 -20.59
C LEU A 680 -2.07 -34.92 -21.12
N GLY A 681 -1.38 -33.79 -21.32
CA GLY A 681 -1.93 -32.60 -21.95
C GLY A 681 -1.78 -32.54 -23.48
N GLY A 682 -1.12 -33.54 -24.09
CA GLY A 682 -0.80 -33.52 -25.52
C GLY A 682 0.26 -32.50 -25.92
N LEU A 683 1.04 -32.00 -24.96
CA LEU A 683 1.98 -30.88 -25.13
C LEU A 683 3.38 -31.33 -25.58
N LEU A 684 4.00 -30.53 -26.44
CA LEU A 684 5.42 -30.61 -26.76
C LEU A 684 6.24 -29.80 -25.73
N PRO A 685 7.47 -30.21 -25.36
CA PRO A 685 8.32 -29.41 -24.47
C PRO A 685 8.67 -28.02 -24.99
N SER A 686 8.61 -27.80 -26.32
CA SER A 686 8.78 -26.48 -26.95
C SER A 686 7.57 -25.54 -26.75
N GLU A 687 6.41 -26.07 -26.37
CA GLU A 687 5.17 -25.30 -26.17
C GLU A 687 5.04 -24.69 -24.77
N VAL A 688 5.84 -25.16 -23.81
CA VAL A 688 5.92 -24.60 -22.46
C VAL A 688 7.02 -23.55 -22.41
N TRP A 689 6.67 -22.30 -22.11
CA TRP A 689 7.56 -21.15 -22.36
C TRP A 689 8.38 -20.75 -21.14
N CYS A 690 7.72 -20.65 -19.99
CA CYS A 690 8.37 -20.52 -18.69
C CYS A 690 8.15 -21.79 -17.85
N THR A 691 9.06 -22.03 -16.90
CA THR A 691 8.92 -23.05 -15.87
C THR A 691 9.27 -22.45 -14.53
N GLU A 692 8.27 -22.32 -13.67
CA GLU A 692 8.40 -21.98 -12.27
C GLU A 692 8.83 -23.25 -11.53
N ASN A 693 10.12 -23.28 -11.23
CA ASN A 693 10.80 -24.45 -10.71
C ASN A 693 10.67 -24.58 -9.19
N HIS A 694 10.90 -25.80 -8.70
CA HIS A 694 10.98 -26.06 -7.28
C HIS A 694 12.13 -25.29 -6.64
N GLY A 695 13.29 -25.16 -7.30
CA GLY A 695 14.33 -24.12 -7.14
C GLY A 695 14.49 -23.64 -5.70
N THR A 696 15.12 -24.46 -4.86
CA THR A 696 15.18 -24.22 -3.41
C THR A 696 16.45 -23.50 -2.96
N GLY A 697 17.45 -23.30 -3.84
CA GLY A 697 18.76 -22.81 -3.42
C GLY A 697 19.59 -23.89 -2.75
N THR A 698 19.33 -25.17 -3.04
CA THR A 698 20.09 -26.29 -2.50
C THR A 698 21.18 -26.72 -3.48
N ALA A 699 22.43 -26.83 -3.00
CA ALA A 699 23.62 -27.17 -3.80
C ALA A 699 23.44 -28.42 -4.70
N LEU A 700 22.66 -29.40 -4.23
CA LEU A 700 22.39 -30.65 -4.95
C LEU A 700 21.07 -30.63 -5.73
N GLY A 701 20.03 -29.99 -5.20
CA GLY A 701 18.68 -30.03 -5.78
C GLY A 701 18.55 -29.18 -7.03
N ASP A 702 19.13 -27.98 -7.03
CA ASP A 702 19.02 -27.03 -8.14
C ASP A 702 19.66 -27.59 -9.44
N PRO A 703 20.89 -28.16 -9.44
CA PRO A 703 21.44 -28.85 -10.62
C PRO A 703 20.63 -30.07 -11.08
N ILE A 704 20.06 -30.84 -10.16
CA ILE A 704 19.25 -32.03 -10.49
C ILE A 704 17.93 -31.62 -11.15
N GLU A 705 17.26 -30.59 -10.66
CA GLU A 705 16.04 -30.08 -11.28
C GLU A 705 16.31 -29.45 -12.64
N VAL A 706 17.30 -28.56 -12.76
CA VAL A 706 17.61 -27.93 -14.04
C VAL A 706 18.07 -28.99 -15.05
N GLY A 707 18.90 -29.96 -14.64
CA GLY A 707 19.26 -31.11 -15.47
C GLY A 707 18.06 -31.94 -15.93
N SER A 708 17.00 -32.00 -15.11
CA SER A 708 15.74 -32.70 -15.43
C SER A 708 14.85 -31.93 -16.39
N VAL A 709 14.70 -30.61 -16.20
CA VAL A 709 14.06 -29.71 -17.17
C VAL A 709 14.81 -29.80 -18.49
N ARG A 710 16.13 -29.62 -18.48
CA ARG A 710 17.03 -29.73 -19.63
C ARG A 710 16.82 -31.00 -20.43
N SER A 711 16.84 -32.17 -19.78
CA SER A 711 16.62 -33.48 -20.42
C SER A 711 15.27 -33.60 -21.16
N VAL A 712 14.26 -32.82 -20.78
CA VAL A 712 12.94 -32.81 -21.44
C VAL A 712 12.81 -31.68 -22.47
N PHE A 713 13.33 -30.49 -22.19
CA PHE A 713 13.14 -29.27 -22.96
C PHE A 713 14.18 -29.02 -24.07
N TRP A 714 15.32 -29.73 -24.05
CA TRP A 714 16.46 -29.51 -24.96
C TRP A 714 16.11 -29.44 -26.45
N LYS A 715 15.28 -30.37 -26.93
CA LYS A 715 15.15 -30.65 -28.36
C LYS A 715 14.13 -29.73 -29.04
N ASN A 716 14.45 -29.34 -30.27
CA ASN A 716 13.57 -28.62 -31.19
C ASN A 716 13.07 -27.26 -30.67
N ARG A 717 13.86 -26.60 -29.83
CA ARG A 717 13.52 -25.31 -29.23
C ARG A 717 14.25 -24.18 -29.95
N GLN A 718 13.50 -23.19 -30.45
CA GLN A 718 14.03 -22.01 -31.16
C GLN A 718 14.28 -20.81 -30.23
N VAL A 719 13.53 -20.76 -29.12
CA VAL A 719 13.55 -19.72 -28.10
C VAL A 719 13.88 -20.40 -26.77
N PRO A 720 14.73 -19.85 -25.88
CA PRO A 720 15.02 -20.46 -24.58
C PRO A 720 13.76 -20.76 -23.72
N VAL A 721 13.86 -21.68 -22.76
CA VAL A 721 12.85 -21.81 -21.69
C VAL A 721 13.22 -20.84 -20.58
N VAL A 722 12.27 -20.00 -20.16
CA VAL A 722 12.51 -19.08 -19.04
C VAL A 722 12.35 -19.87 -17.75
N VAL A 723 13.43 -20.00 -16.99
CA VAL A 723 13.46 -20.73 -15.72
C VAL A 723 13.34 -19.71 -14.60
N THR A 724 12.32 -19.86 -13.75
CA THR A 724 12.07 -18.93 -12.64
C THR A 724 11.91 -19.67 -11.33
N THR A 725 12.08 -18.96 -10.22
CA THR A 725 11.43 -19.34 -8.96
C THR A 725 11.00 -18.10 -8.17
N GLY A 726 9.92 -18.19 -7.42
CA GLY A 726 9.49 -17.21 -6.43
C GLY A 726 10.20 -17.34 -5.08
N LYS A 727 10.83 -18.49 -4.80
CA LYS A 727 11.39 -18.78 -3.47
C LYS A 727 12.53 -17.87 -3.06
N SER A 728 13.24 -17.28 -4.01
CA SER A 728 14.28 -16.29 -3.72
C SER A 728 13.73 -14.95 -3.22
N HIS A 729 12.44 -14.66 -3.37
CA HIS A 729 11.81 -13.42 -2.90
C HIS A 729 11.15 -13.60 -1.52
N GLN A 730 10.32 -14.64 -1.40
CA GLN A 730 9.41 -14.86 -0.26
C GLN A 730 9.78 -16.05 0.64
N GLY A 731 10.92 -16.68 0.41
CA GLY A 731 11.27 -17.97 1.02
C GLY A 731 10.51 -19.15 0.40
N HIS A 732 10.86 -20.35 0.86
CA HIS A 732 10.13 -21.56 0.54
C HIS A 732 8.91 -21.69 1.46
N SER A 733 7.73 -21.29 0.97
CA SER A 733 6.46 -21.45 1.68
C SER A 733 5.93 -22.89 1.70
N GLU A 734 6.81 -23.88 1.90
CA GLU A 734 6.55 -25.32 2.14
C GLU A 734 5.22 -25.85 1.55
N ALA A 735 4.17 -26.02 2.37
CA ALA A 735 2.86 -26.52 1.96
C ALA A 735 2.21 -25.70 0.82
N SER A 736 2.37 -24.38 0.87
CA SER A 736 1.81 -23.35 -0.03
C SER A 736 2.69 -23.04 -1.25
N ALA A 737 3.89 -23.61 -1.35
CA ALA A 737 4.88 -23.25 -2.38
C ALA A 737 4.38 -23.46 -3.82
N GLY A 738 3.56 -24.49 -4.05
CA GLY A 738 2.94 -24.77 -5.35
C GLY A 738 1.92 -23.71 -5.76
N LEU A 739 1.04 -23.28 -4.86
CA LEU A 739 0.06 -22.22 -5.15
C LEU A 739 0.74 -20.85 -5.37
N CYS A 740 1.79 -20.53 -4.61
CA CYS A 740 2.60 -19.33 -4.87
C CYS A 740 3.22 -19.37 -6.27
N GLY A 741 3.76 -20.53 -6.68
CA GLY A 741 4.30 -20.74 -8.03
C GLY A 741 3.23 -20.58 -9.12
N ILE A 742 2.01 -21.10 -8.91
CA ILE A 742 0.89 -20.93 -9.85
C ILE A 742 0.61 -19.44 -10.07
N ILE A 743 0.54 -18.64 -9.00
CA ILE A 743 0.33 -17.19 -9.07
C ILE A 743 1.47 -16.49 -9.81
N LYS A 744 2.74 -16.84 -9.56
CA LYS A 744 3.90 -16.29 -10.29
C LYS A 744 3.85 -16.60 -11.78
N THR A 745 3.50 -17.84 -12.13
CA THR A 745 3.45 -18.32 -13.52
C THR A 745 2.34 -17.64 -14.31
N ILE A 746 1.13 -17.53 -13.72
CA ILE A 746 0.00 -16.82 -14.32
C ILE A 746 0.35 -15.34 -14.53
N ASN A 747 0.87 -14.66 -13.50
CA ASN A 747 1.29 -13.26 -13.63
C ASN A 747 2.35 -13.04 -14.73
N THR A 748 3.33 -13.95 -14.85
CA THR A 748 4.36 -13.92 -15.88
C THR A 748 3.76 -13.94 -17.30
N ILE A 749 2.72 -14.77 -17.52
CA ILE A 749 2.01 -14.86 -18.79
C ILE A 749 1.09 -13.65 -19.03
N LEU A 750 0.26 -13.29 -18.04
CA LEU A 750 -0.71 -12.20 -18.11
C LEU A 750 -0.05 -10.86 -18.44
N ASN A 751 1.11 -10.57 -17.85
CA ASN A 751 1.87 -9.35 -18.08
C ASN A 751 2.97 -9.54 -19.14
N SER A 752 3.09 -10.75 -19.72
CA SER A 752 3.98 -11.06 -20.84
C SER A 752 5.43 -10.64 -20.58
N THR A 753 5.89 -10.91 -19.36
CA THR A 753 7.18 -10.48 -18.81
C THR A 753 7.56 -11.44 -17.68
N ALA A 754 8.80 -11.91 -17.65
CA ALA A 754 9.34 -12.63 -16.51
C ALA A 754 10.04 -11.67 -15.54
N PRO A 755 9.73 -11.76 -14.23
CA PRO A 755 10.46 -11.01 -13.21
C PRO A 755 11.90 -11.52 -13.05
N PRO A 756 12.82 -10.67 -12.55
CA PRO A 756 14.13 -11.11 -12.10
C PRO A 756 14.04 -12.17 -10.99
N GLN A 757 15.20 -12.78 -10.70
CA GLN A 757 15.41 -13.68 -9.58
C GLN A 757 16.32 -13.03 -8.54
N CYS A 758 15.78 -12.75 -7.34
CA CYS A 758 16.59 -12.35 -6.20
C CYS A 758 17.80 -13.27 -6.03
N HIS A 759 18.95 -12.66 -5.78
CA HIS A 759 20.21 -13.31 -5.39
C HIS A 759 20.92 -14.18 -6.43
N LEU A 760 20.40 -14.31 -7.65
CA LEU A 760 21.14 -14.96 -8.73
C LEU A 760 22.16 -13.97 -9.31
N LYS A 761 23.46 -14.21 -9.05
CA LYS A 761 24.59 -13.41 -9.56
C LYS A 761 25.45 -14.22 -10.51
N PHE A 762 25.82 -15.43 -10.09
CA PHE A 762 26.63 -16.35 -10.87
C PHE A 762 25.88 -17.67 -10.97
N LEU A 763 25.47 -18.05 -12.17
CA LEU A 763 24.79 -19.32 -12.39
C LEU A 763 25.70 -20.46 -11.90
N ASN A 764 25.13 -21.40 -11.16
CA ASN A 764 25.88 -22.49 -10.55
C ASN A 764 26.66 -23.28 -11.61
N SER A 765 27.96 -23.53 -11.39
CA SER A 765 28.81 -24.25 -12.36
C SER A 765 28.41 -25.72 -12.61
N HIS A 766 27.48 -26.28 -11.83
CA HIS A 766 26.85 -27.58 -12.10
C HIS A 766 25.55 -27.48 -12.92
N ILE A 767 25.07 -26.25 -13.17
CA ILE A 767 23.95 -25.92 -14.07
C ILE A 767 24.50 -25.43 -15.41
N ASP A 768 25.42 -24.45 -15.34
CA ASP A 768 26.10 -23.82 -16.47
C ASP A 768 27.28 -24.68 -16.92
N ASP A 769 26.96 -25.82 -17.55
CA ASP A 769 27.95 -26.64 -18.23
C ASP A 769 28.04 -26.31 -19.73
N ASP A 770 29.23 -26.46 -20.32
CA ASP A 770 29.57 -26.18 -21.73
C ASP A 770 28.71 -26.94 -22.77
N VAL A 771 27.73 -27.72 -22.34
CA VAL A 771 26.87 -28.55 -23.19
C VAL A 771 25.89 -27.68 -23.99
N GLY A 772 25.43 -26.54 -23.43
CA GLY A 772 24.65 -25.51 -24.14
C GLY A 772 23.12 -25.59 -23.99
N PHE A 773 22.60 -25.55 -22.76
CA PHE A 773 21.14 -25.60 -22.50
C PHE A 773 20.42 -24.31 -22.96
N PRO A 774 19.38 -24.39 -23.82
CA PRO A 774 18.52 -23.24 -24.14
C PRO A 774 17.55 -22.93 -22.99
N GLY A 775 18.09 -22.54 -21.83
CA GLY A 775 17.37 -22.04 -20.67
C GLY A 775 17.86 -20.65 -20.30
N HIS A 776 16.95 -19.71 -20.08
CA HIS A 776 17.25 -18.35 -19.63
C HIS A 776 16.81 -18.18 -18.18
N PHE A 777 17.69 -17.67 -17.33
CA PHE A 777 17.46 -17.42 -15.92
C PHE A 777 17.44 -15.89 -15.73
N PRO A 778 16.27 -15.26 -15.52
CA PRO A 778 16.19 -13.81 -15.46
C PRO A 778 16.90 -13.26 -14.22
N VAL A 779 18.05 -12.61 -14.41
CA VAL A 779 18.67 -11.75 -13.39
C VAL A 779 18.10 -10.32 -13.44
N GLU A 780 17.41 -9.99 -14.52
CA GLU A 780 16.70 -8.73 -14.75
C GLU A 780 15.28 -8.98 -15.28
N VAL A 781 14.54 -7.89 -15.52
CA VAL A 781 13.24 -7.92 -16.21
C VAL A 781 13.39 -8.47 -17.62
N CYS A 782 12.67 -9.55 -17.93
CA CYS A 782 12.75 -10.24 -19.22
C CYS A 782 11.40 -10.19 -19.97
N PRO A 783 11.20 -9.29 -20.97
CA PRO A 783 9.97 -9.26 -21.77
C PRO A 783 9.74 -10.56 -22.55
N LEU A 784 8.51 -11.10 -22.47
CA LEU A 784 8.09 -12.30 -23.19
C LEU A 784 7.08 -11.88 -24.27
N ASN A 785 7.44 -11.93 -25.55
CA ASN A 785 6.56 -11.45 -26.63
C ASN A 785 5.41 -12.44 -26.93
N VAL A 786 4.47 -12.56 -25.99
CA VAL A 786 3.31 -13.46 -26.05
C VAL A 786 2.32 -12.95 -27.09
N GLN A 787 2.28 -13.63 -28.24
CA GLN A 787 1.33 -13.31 -29.31
C GLN A 787 -0.14 -13.59 -28.93
N GLU A 788 -1.04 -13.14 -29.81
CA GLU A 788 -2.52 -13.03 -29.70
C GLU A 788 -3.32 -14.26 -29.19
N LYS A 789 -2.69 -15.41 -28.97
CA LYS A 789 -3.37 -16.65 -28.60
C LYS A 789 -3.11 -17.12 -27.16
N GLY A 790 -2.18 -16.49 -26.43
CA GLY A 790 -1.79 -16.90 -25.08
C GLY A 790 -0.58 -17.84 -25.02
N ALA A 791 -0.20 -18.24 -23.81
CA ALA A 791 1.01 -19.03 -23.53
C ALA A 791 0.77 -20.12 -22.47
N ILE A 792 1.65 -21.12 -22.44
CA ILE A 792 1.66 -22.16 -21.41
C ILE A 792 2.90 -22.01 -20.53
N GLY A 793 2.67 -21.97 -19.20
CA GLY A 793 3.70 -21.99 -18.17
C GLY A 793 3.67 -23.29 -17.38
N GLY A 794 4.85 -23.75 -16.99
CA GLY A 794 5.07 -24.99 -16.24
C GLY A 794 5.36 -24.74 -14.76
N LEU A 795 5.00 -25.71 -13.92
CA LEU A 795 5.10 -25.63 -12.47
C LEU A 795 5.69 -26.90 -11.89
N ASN A 796 6.85 -26.83 -11.23
CA ASN A 796 7.42 -27.95 -10.49
C ASN A 796 7.26 -27.74 -8.98
N SER A 797 6.86 -28.77 -8.24
CA SER A 797 7.15 -28.83 -6.81
C SER A 797 7.43 -30.26 -6.36
N PHE A 798 8.56 -30.44 -5.67
CA PHE A 798 9.10 -31.73 -5.28
C PHE A 798 9.18 -31.79 -3.75
N GLY A 799 8.38 -32.64 -3.12
CA GLY A 799 8.38 -32.83 -1.67
C GLY A 799 9.61 -33.61 -1.22
N PHE A 800 10.19 -33.26 -0.06
CA PHE A 800 11.39 -33.93 0.46
C PHE A 800 11.20 -35.44 0.72
N GLY A 801 9.96 -35.94 0.85
CA GLY A 801 9.64 -37.37 0.88
C GLY A 801 9.67 -38.08 -0.49
N GLY A 802 10.15 -37.38 -1.53
CA GLY A 802 10.26 -37.86 -2.90
C GLY A 802 8.97 -37.79 -3.71
N THR A 803 7.89 -37.19 -3.23
CA THR A 803 6.66 -36.98 -4.02
C THR A 803 6.87 -35.80 -4.96
N ASN A 804 6.86 -36.04 -6.27
CA ASN A 804 6.98 -34.97 -7.26
C ASN A 804 5.63 -34.61 -7.83
N SER A 805 5.37 -33.32 -8.00
CA SER A 805 4.19 -32.79 -8.67
C SER A 805 4.59 -31.85 -9.79
N ARG A 806 3.92 -31.98 -10.93
CA ARG A 806 4.03 -31.13 -12.12
C ARG A 806 2.66 -30.60 -12.48
N GLY A 807 2.56 -29.33 -12.87
CA GLY A 807 1.34 -28.72 -13.41
C GLY A 807 1.64 -27.79 -14.58
N GLU A 808 0.64 -27.56 -15.41
CA GLU A 808 0.72 -26.71 -16.59
C GLU A 808 -0.50 -25.79 -16.64
N VAL A 809 -0.25 -24.49 -16.72
CA VAL A 809 -1.28 -23.45 -16.80
C VAL A 809 -1.18 -22.70 -18.11
N TRP A 810 -2.32 -22.46 -18.75
CA TRP A 810 -2.46 -21.57 -19.89
C TRP A 810 -3.11 -20.26 -19.43
N ALA A 811 -2.64 -19.14 -19.95
CA ALA A 811 -3.27 -17.84 -19.77
C ALA A 811 -3.09 -16.95 -21.01
N MET A 812 -3.90 -15.91 -21.11
CA MET A 812 -3.86 -14.94 -22.21
C MET A 812 -3.34 -13.59 -21.71
N SER A 813 -2.43 -12.96 -22.45
CA SER A 813 -1.89 -11.64 -22.12
C SER A 813 -2.98 -10.58 -21.98
N LYS A 814 -2.90 -9.72 -20.96
CA LYS A 814 -3.79 -8.56 -20.77
C LYS A 814 -3.77 -7.61 -21.97
N GLU A 815 -2.62 -7.45 -22.62
CA GLU A 815 -2.47 -6.57 -23.78
C GLU A 815 -3.25 -7.09 -25.00
N VAL A 816 -3.26 -8.41 -25.17
CA VAL A 816 -4.04 -9.13 -26.19
C VAL A 816 -5.54 -9.03 -25.88
N GLN A 817 -5.95 -9.22 -24.61
CA GLN A 817 -7.33 -9.03 -24.17
C GLN A 817 -7.82 -7.59 -24.43
N LYS A 818 -6.96 -6.58 -24.21
CA LYS A 818 -7.21 -5.16 -24.53
C LYS A 818 -7.15 -4.85 -26.05
N GLY A 819 -7.01 -5.85 -26.93
CA GLY A 819 -7.07 -5.70 -28.38
C GLY A 819 -5.91 -4.89 -29.00
N ARG A 820 -4.76 -4.79 -28.31
CA ARG A 820 -3.64 -3.95 -28.73
C ARG A 820 -2.84 -4.60 -29.86
N THR A 821 -2.66 -3.88 -30.97
CA THR A 821 -1.87 -4.34 -32.14
C THR A 821 -0.41 -4.64 -31.78
N LYS A 822 0.29 -5.48 -32.55
CA LYS A 822 1.74 -5.76 -32.41
C LYS A 822 2.59 -4.49 -32.21
N ARG A 823 2.29 -3.41 -32.94
CA ARG A 823 3.02 -2.13 -32.86
C ARG A 823 2.67 -1.29 -31.61
N ALA A 824 1.53 -1.55 -30.99
CA ALA A 824 1.17 -1.01 -29.68
C ALA A 824 1.82 -1.85 -28.57
N LEU A 825 1.91 -3.17 -28.73
CA LEU A 825 2.65 -4.08 -27.86
C LEU A 825 4.14 -3.70 -27.81
N GLU A 826 4.80 -3.56 -28.97
CA GLU A 826 6.19 -3.10 -29.10
C GLU A 826 6.44 -1.73 -28.43
N ARG A 827 5.45 -0.83 -28.45
CA ARG A 827 5.52 0.48 -27.77
C ARG A 827 5.21 0.42 -26.27
N ALA A 828 4.40 -0.55 -25.84
CA ALA A 828 4.20 -0.84 -24.43
C ALA A 828 5.51 -1.43 -23.87
N THR A 829 6.12 -2.40 -24.55
CA THR A 829 7.44 -2.95 -24.22
C THR A 829 8.55 -1.89 -24.24
N ALA A 830 8.52 -0.92 -25.16
CA ALA A 830 9.46 0.21 -25.16
C ALA A 830 9.15 1.34 -24.16
N ARG A 831 8.04 1.26 -23.42
CA ARG A 831 7.71 2.10 -22.25
C ARG A 831 7.87 1.34 -20.93
N GLN A 832 7.82 0.02 -21.01
CA GLN A 832 8.28 -0.92 -20.01
C GLN A 832 9.82 -0.86 -19.92
N SER A 833 10.33 0.31 -19.54
CA SER A 833 11.76 0.63 -19.42
C SER A 833 11.96 1.74 -18.36
N ALA A 834 11.27 1.65 -17.20
CA ALA A 834 11.24 2.64 -16.12
C ALA A 834 10.47 2.15 -14.85
N LEU A 835 10.93 1.11 -14.12
CA LEU A 835 10.29 0.66 -12.88
C LEU A 835 10.96 1.28 -11.66
N SER A 836 10.27 2.21 -11.04
CA SER A 836 10.54 2.63 -9.66
C SER A 836 9.56 1.94 -8.71
N VAL A 837 9.98 0.86 -8.04
CA VAL A 837 9.31 0.45 -6.78
C VAL A 837 9.90 1.30 -5.67
N THR A 838 9.16 2.32 -5.26
CA THR A 838 9.50 3.08 -4.06
C THR A 838 9.03 2.30 -2.83
N VAL A 839 9.92 1.51 -2.22
CA VAL A 839 9.69 0.99 -0.86
C VAL A 839 9.76 2.15 0.12
N SER A 840 8.85 2.23 1.09
CA SER A 840 8.95 3.16 2.22
C SER A 840 9.47 2.48 3.50
N CYS A 841 10.31 3.19 4.26
CA CYS A 841 10.82 2.76 5.56
C CYS A 841 9.69 2.72 6.60
N SER A 842 9.41 1.59 7.25
CA SER A 842 8.25 1.51 8.15
C SER A 842 8.34 2.44 9.37
N ALA A 843 9.55 2.87 9.75
CA ALA A 843 9.79 3.77 10.88
C ALA A 843 9.63 5.27 10.56
N CYS A 844 9.78 5.71 9.30
CA CYS A 844 9.74 7.14 8.93
C CYS A 844 9.07 7.44 7.57
N GLN A 845 8.60 6.41 6.88
CA GLN A 845 7.88 6.39 5.59
C GLN A 845 8.55 7.10 4.39
N ARG A 846 9.81 7.55 4.54
CA ARG A 846 10.67 7.97 3.43
C ARG A 846 11.04 6.77 2.54
N PRO A 847 11.38 6.99 1.26
CA PRO A 847 11.98 5.96 0.41
C PRO A 847 13.09 5.21 1.14
N MET A 848 13.07 3.88 1.07
CA MET A 848 14.03 3.00 1.71
C MET A 848 15.05 2.55 0.67
N CYS A 849 16.33 2.67 0.98
CA CYS A 849 17.37 2.07 0.18
C CYS A 849 17.28 0.55 0.34
N PHE A 850 16.77 -0.15 -0.67
CA PHE A 850 16.51 -1.59 -0.61
C PHE A 850 17.80 -2.41 -0.34
N LEU A 851 19.00 -1.84 -0.59
CA LEU A 851 20.31 -2.45 -0.30
C LEU A 851 20.56 -2.63 1.21
N CYS A 852 20.22 -1.60 1.99
CA CYS A 852 20.64 -1.47 3.38
C CYS A 852 19.49 -1.22 4.36
N GLY A 853 18.24 -1.13 3.89
CA GLY A 853 17.07 -0.86 4.73
C GLY A 853 16.95 0.59 5.24
N MET A 854 17.97 1.43 5.02
CA MET A 854 18.00 2.78 5.57
C MET A 854 17.06 3.72 4.82
N ALA A 855 16.44 4.63 5.57
CA ALA A 855 15.68 5.74 5.02
C ALA A 855 16.59 6.68 4.20
N MET A 856 16.22 6.90 2.94
CA MET A 856 16.89 7.81 2.02
C MET A 856 16.47 9.25 2.30
N THR A 857 17.33 10.19 1.93
CA THR A 857 17.11 11.64 2.12
C THR A 857 16.86 12.38 0.80
N SER A 858 16.89 11.65 -0.30
CA SER A 858 16.90 12.13 -1.70
C SER A 858 15.99 11.25 -2.56
N SER A 859 15.51 11.79 -3.67
CA SER A 859 14.67 11.11 -4.66
C SER A 859 15.49 10.24 -5.62
N ASP A 860 16.42 9.45 -5.10
CA ASP A 860 17.29 8.62 -5.93
C ASP A 860 16.55 7.34 -6.36
N VAL A 861 16.57 7.08 -7.67
CA VAL A 861 15.98 5.88 -8.28
C VAL A 861 17.10 4.88 -8.51
N HIS A 862 16.93 3.65 -8.04
CA HIS A 862 17.86 2.54 -8.26
C HIS A 862 17.30 1.54 -9.27
N ARG A 863 18.16 0.85 -10.02
CA ARG A 863 17.74 -0.20 -10.96
C ARG A 863 17.47 -1.50 -10.21
N CYS A 864 16.55 -2.31 -10.75
CA CYS A 864 16.26 -3.64 -10.21
C CYS A 864 17.42 -4.65 -10.31
N SER A 865 18.49 -4.31 -11.06
CA SER A 865 19.76 -5.05 -11.15
C SER A 865 20.85 -4.55 -10.22
N ASP A 866 20.72 -3.37 -9.59
CA ASP A 866 21.63 -2.91 -8.54
C ASP A 866 21.48 -3.76 -7.25
N ILE A 867 20.71 -4.85 -7.29
CA ILE A 867 20.10 -5.46 -6.10
C ILE A 867 21.08 -6.41 -5.37
N ARG A 868 21.80 -5.77 -4.45
CA ARG A 868 22.70 -6.30 -3.39
C ARG A 868 24.11 -6.65 -3.86
N GLU A 869 25.04 -5.71 -3.65
CA GLU A 869 26.47 -5.97 -3.74
C GLU A 869 26.92 -7.09 -2.77
N GLU A 870 28.08 -7.69 -3.04
CA GLU A 870 28.69 -8.74 -2.19
C GLU A 870 29.00 -8.25 -0.75
N VAL A 871 29.09 -6.93 -0.56
CA VAL A 871 29.39 -6.27 0.73
C VAL A 871 28.17 -5.77 1.50
N SER A 872 26.95 -5.91 0.94
CA SER A 872 25.73 -5.49 1.65
C SER A 872 25.48 -6.38 2.87
N SER A 873 25.54 -5.80 4.07
CA SER A 873 25.21 -6.50 5.31
C SER A 873 23.73 -6.91 5.31
N TYR A 874 23.49 -8.21 5.14
CA TYR A 874 22.16 -8.83 5.10
C TYR A 874 21.36 -8.70 6.41
N ASP A 875 22.03 -8.32 7.51
CA ASP A 875 21.41 -7.95 8.80
C ASP A 875 20.89 -6.50 8.83
N THR A 876 21.34 -5.61 7.92
CA THR A 876 20.90 -4.20 7.95
C THR A 876 19.46 -4.05 7.46
N CYS A 877 19.03 -4.93 6.55
CA CYS A 877 17.67 -4.96 6.05
C CYS A 877 16.65 -5.22 7.17
N SER A 878 16.91 -6.19 8.06
CA SER A 878 15.98 -6.58 9.13
C SER A 878 15.83 -5.52 10.23
N LEU A 879 16.82 -4.65 10.43
CA LEU A 879 16.75 -3.57 11.43
C LEU A 879 15.76 -2.46 11.09
N CYS A 880 15.38 -2.30 9.81
CA CYS A 880 14.49 -1.22 9.34
C CYS A 880 13.26 -1.72 8.56
N TYR A 881 13.24 -2.98 8.13
CA TYR A 881 12.11 -3.61 7.45
C TYR A 881 11.28 -4.45 8.44
N THR A 882 10.08 -3.98 8.78
CA THR A 882 9.13 -4.68 9.68
C THR A 882 8.08 -5.47 8.90
N GLY A 883 8.49 -6.14 7.82
CA GLY A 883 7.63 -7.03 7.01
C GLY A 883 6.67 -6.34 6.04
N SER A 884 6.79 -5.02 5.93
CA SER A 884 5.83 -4.15 5.22
C SER A 884 6.49 -3.44 4.05
N PHE A 885 5.97 -3.66 2.85
CA PHE A 885 6.34 -2.92 1.64
C PHE A 885 5.12 -2.19 1.09
N HIS A 886 5.30 -0.94 0.66
CA HIS A 886 4.35 -0.23 -0.18
C HIS A 886 4.84 -0.34 -1.63
N PHE A 887 4.04 -0.98 -2.50
CA PHE A 887 4.37 -1.18 -3.91
C PHE A 887 3.53 -0.24 -4.79
N GLN A 888 4.08 0.25 -5.91
CA GLN A 888 3.39 1.10 -6.90
C GLN A 888 3.31 0.34 -8.26
N GLY A 889 2.11 0.04 -8.79
CA GLY A 889 1.81 -0.77 -10.02
C GLY A 889 0.48 -0.57 -10.84
N ILE A 890 0.50 -0.25 -12.18
CA ILE A 890 -0.47 0.56 -13.01
C ILE A 890 -1.63 -0.25 -13.64
N GLU A 891 -2.74 0.45 -13.96
CA GLU A 891 -3.90 -0.01 -14.77
C GLU A 891 -3.72 -0.04 -16.32
#